data_AF-A0AAV1K1M3-F1
#
_entry.id   AF-A0AAV1K1M3-F1
#
_cell.length_a   1.000
_cell.length_b   1.000
_cell.length_c   1.000
_cell.angle_alpha   90.00
_cell.angle_beta   90.00
_cell.angle_gamma   90.00
#
_symmetry.space_group_name_H-M   'P 1'
#
loop_
_entity.id
_entity.type
_entity.pdbx_description
1 polymer ?
#
loop_
_entity_poly.entity_id
_entity_poly.type
_entity_poly.pdbx_seq_one_letter_code
_entity_poly.pdbx_strand_id
1 'polypeptide(L)'
;MSFNMHPYDVIIVGLGCAGVTASTTLVRAGKKVLGLEAMDRIGGRVKTVTFGDGVVEEGAEWIHGTVKSRIFDAAVKHNVPILPQDMVFHALQSDGTQADHKLINDLIEFAFEKVGKPPKDFTGGLGEFITGRVMEYVKQNYPHLVNDKSFLTEFFELMNLYINNHESSNDWNDVSAQSRYTELDGHQHMSWHRHGYKTFFEIMLNTYKNGPGLPNLDIKLNTEVSQIVWPKDGAGDVKVSCADGSTYTANHVIVTVSLGVLKDRHKTLFNPGLPQEKIKAIENTSIGVMDKIIFKFEEPWWPKQCLFFAFLWKPEDKERVPKEDYWTTRIFAASNPMGSRNALTLWTSGDVAKMLETLPENLVKRKCMDLLRKFMGKICVIPEPTGMIRSTWYTNPFTRGSYSYDNRLTLQNPNARTHLAEPLRDKFGCARVLFAGEATDLTHFSAAHGACDSGYREAMRLLGNKYSIVVSGTCNDYLKSRRKGPISAPIVNSGNKTTDGVTRVNSSTKVTVKSIKKNLRARAETTLSTLYDIETAYDYHVCPLSCPNTYDPVCVAVNRGHGLYFKFYTFVNHCAGDLYYCKHWQEFSPPPDEGELVKSSPLSWSYCAANKYIQYARFSEVTSSMGYYGWLAGDHKYSHIMEPHERIKGYG
;
A
#
# COMPACT_ATOMS: atom_id res chain seq x y z
N MET A 1 -0.33 -40.48 4.22
CA MET A 1 -0.88 -39.14 4.54
C MET A 1 -1.65 -38.67 3.32
N SER A 2 -2.96 -38.45 3.44
CA SER A 2 -3.74 -37.78 2.41
C SER A 2 -3.36 -36.30 2.39
N PHE A 3 -2.88 -35.80 1.25
CA PHE A 3 -2.81 -34.35 1.06
C PHE A 3 -4.24 -33.82 1.02
N ASN A 4 -4.67 -33.11 2.07
CA ASN A 4 -5.89 -32.32 1.99
C ASN A 4 -5.66 -31.23 0.94
N MET A 5 -6.20 -31.41 -0.25
CA MET A 5 -6.31 -30.33 -1.22
C MET A 5 -7.41 -29.38 -0.74
N HIS A 6 -7.03 -28.40 0.09
CA HIS A 6 -7.93 -27.30 0.40
C HIS A 6 -8.36 -26.63 -0.93
N PRO A 7 -9.63 -26.19 -1.07
CA PRO A 7 -10.06 -25.47 -2.26
C PRO A 7 -9.27 -24.16 -2.46
N TYR A 8 -8.80 -23.56 -1.36
CA TYR A 8 -8.08 -22.29 -1.34
C TYR A 8 -6.79 -22.39 -0.53
N ASP A 9 -5.71 -21.75 -0.99
CA ASP A 9 -4.49 -21.54 -0.22
C ASP A 9 -4.70 -20.51 0.90
N VAL A 10 -5.45 -19.44 0.59
CA VAL A 10 -5.65 -18.26 1.45
C VAL A 10 -7.09 -17.74 1.31
N ILE A 11 -7.70 -17.34 2.42
CA ILE A 11 -8.96 -16.58 2.45
C ILE A 11 -8.66 -15.12 2.79
N ILE A 12 -9.31 -14.19 2.10
CA ILE A 12 -9.24 -12.75 2.35
C ILE A 12 -10.60 -12.28 2.86
N VAL A 13 -10.62 -11.58 4.00
CA VAL A 13 -11.86 -11.05 4.61
C VAL A 13 -11.91 -9.54 4.40
N GLY A 14 -12.85 -9.09 3.56
CA GLY A 14 -12.97 -7.73 3.04
C GLY A 14 -12.24 -7.56 1.70
N LEU A 15 -12.86 -6.84 0.76
CA LEU A 15 -12.33 -6.51 -0.57
C LEU A 15 -12.26 -4.98 -0.78
N GLY A 16 -11.78 -4.27 0.24
CA GLY A 16 -11.21 -2.92 0.07
C GLY A 16 -9.83 -2.94 -0.58
N CYS A 17 -9.17 -1.77 -0.66
CA CYS A 17 -7.84 -1.60 -1.27
C CYS A 17 -6.81 -2.65 -0.80
N ALA A 18 -6.79 -2.95 0.50
CA ALA A 18 -5.91 -3.96 1.08
C ALA A 18 -6.25 -5.39 0.63
N GLY A 19 -7.51 -5.79 0.75
CA GLY A 19 -7.95 -7.14 0.37
C GLY A 19 -7.79 -7.44 -1.12
N VAL A 20 -8.09 -6.46 -1.98
CA VAL A 20 -7.86 -6.58 -3.44
C VAL A 20 -6.37 -6.57 -3.78
N THR A 21 -5.54 -5.78 -3.10
CA THR A 21 -4.08 -5.84 -3.32
C THR A 21 -3.48 -7.16 -2.85
N ALA A 22 -3.92 -7.68 -1.70
CA ALA A 22 -3.46 -8.96 -1.16
C ALA A 22 -3.87 -10.14 -2.06
N SER A 23 -5.16 -10.26 -2.39
CA SER A 23 -5.70 -11.33 -3.25
C SER A 23 -5.03 -11.33 -4.62
N THR A 24 -4.96 -10.19 -5.30
CA THR A 24 -4.39 -10.11 -6.65
C THR A 24 -2.88 -10.38 -6.66
N THR A 25 -2.14 -10.02 -5.60
CA THR A 25 -0.72 -10.38 -5.42
C THR A 25 -0.55 -11.89 -5.28
N LEU A 26 -1.33 -12.53 -4.39
CA LEU A 26 -1.29 -13.98 -4.18
C LEU A 26 -1.71 -14.77 -5.44
N VAL A 27 -2.74 -14.30 -6.16
CA VAL A 27 -3.26 -14.94 -7.37
C VAL A 27 -2.29 -14.83 -8.54
N ARG A 28 -1.67 -13.66 -8.74
CA ARG A 28 -0.54 -13.50 -9.68
C ARG A 28 0.63 -14.41 -9.30
N ALA A 29 0.76 -14.76 -8.02
CA ALA A 29 1.74 -15.71 -7.53
C ALA A 29 1.32 -17.19 -7.62
N GLY A 30 0.22 -17.49 -8.31
CA GLY A 30 -0.26 -18.86 -8.55
C GLY A 30 -1.03 -19.49 -7.39
N LYS A 31 -1.44 -18.70 -6.39
CA LYS A 31 -2.28 -19.17 -5.28
C LYS A 31 -3.76 -19.16 -5.66
N LYS A 32 -4.51 -20.13 -5.13
CA LYS A 32 -5.98 -20.11 -5.14
C LYS A 32 -6.47 -19.29 -3.95
N VAL A 33 -7.28 -18.28 -4.21
CA VAL A 33 -7.71 -17.31 -3.19
C VAL A 33 -9.23 -17.18 -3.20
N LEU A 34 -9.81 -17.15 -2.01
CA LEU A 34 -11.22 -16.79 -1.79
C LEU A 34 -11.30 -15.39 -1.16
N GLY A 35 -11.96 -14.45 -1.83
CA GLY A 35 -12.34 -13.16 -1.27
C GLY A 35 -13.77 -13.19 -0.73
N LEU A 36 -13.94 -12.88 0.55
CA LEU A 36 -15.23 -12.75 1.22
C LEU A 36 -15.50 -11.27 1.51
N GLU A 37 -16.53 -10.70 0.92
CA GLU A 37 -16.95 -9.31 1.11
C GLU A 37 -18.38 -9.29 1.63
N ALA A 38 -18.61 -8.52 2.69
CA ALA A 38 -19.90 -8.44 3.37
C ALA A 38 -20.90 -7.57 2.60
N MET A 39 -20.40 -6.57 1.87
CA MET A 39 -21.21 -5.73 0.99
C MET A 39 -21.55 -6.42 -0.34
N ASP A 40 -22.52 -5.85 -1.05
CA ASP A 40 -22.93 -6.19 -2.42
C ASP A 40 -21.93 -5.74 -3.50
N ARG A 41 -20.80 -5.14 -3.08
CA ARG A 41 -19.80 -4.53 -3.95
C ARG A 41 -18.39 -4.62 -3.39
N ILE A 42 -17.42 -4.55 -4.29
CA ILE A 42 -16.00 -4.38 -3.98
C ILE A 42 -15.72 -2.89 -3.67
N GLY A 43 -14.63 -2.62 -2.95
CA GLY A 43 -14.09 -1.27 -2.74
C GLY A 43 -14.01 -0.83 -1.29
N GLY A 44 -14.84 -1.42 -0.41
CA GLY A 44 -14.89 -1.04 1.00
C GLY A 44 -15.23 0.44 1.17
N ARG A 45 -14.29 1.21 1.74
CA ARG A 45 -14.42 2.68 1.95
C ARG A 45 -14.12 3.53 0.72
N VAL A 46 -13.83 2.90 -0.42
CA VAL A 46 -13.87 3.54 -1.73
C VAL A 46 -15.23 3.23 -2.37
N LYS A 47 -15.97 4.26 -2.79
CA LYS A 47 -17.33 4.12 -3.34
C LYS A 47 -17.63 5.24 -4.35
N THR A 48 -17.40 4.91 -5.61
CA THR A 48 -17.81 5.72 -6.78
C THR A 48 -19.29 5.48 -7.08
N VAL A 49 -20.05 6.55 -7.26
CA VAL A 49 -21.48 6.50 -7.63
C VAL A 49 -21.74 7.35 -8.87
N THR A 50 -22.55 6.85 -9.79
CA THR A 50 -23.05 7.63 -10.94
C THR A 50 -24.06 8.66 -10.44
N PHE A 51 -23.70 9.94 -10.55
CA PHE A 51 -24.48 11.05 -10.03
C PHE A 51 -24.16 12.31 -10.83
N GLY A 52 -25.13 13.22 -10.93
CA GLY A 52 -25.06 14.34 -11.87
C GLY A 52 -24.90 13.86 -13.32
N ASP A 53 -23.98 14.49 -14.05
CA ASP A 53 -23.65 14.17 -15.43
C ASP A 53 -22.47 13.18 -15.56
N GLY A 54 -22.02 12.57 -14.46
CA GLY A 54 -20.85 11.70 -14.42
C GLY A 54 -20.80 10.84 -13.16
N VAL A 55 -19.73 10.98 -12.38
CA VAL A 55 -19.52 10.22 -11.13
C VAL A 55 -19.09 11.12 -9.98
N VAL A 56 -19.39 10.69 -8.76
CA VAL A 56 -18.93 11.30 -7.50
C VAL A 56 -18.40 10.20 -6.57
N GLU A 57 -17.52 10.57 -5.65
CA GLU A 57 -16.97 9.64 -4.66
C GLU A 57 -17.62 9.89 -3.30
N GLU A 58 -18.36 8.93 -2.75
CA GLU A 58 -18.87 9.01 -1.37
C GLU A 58 -17.76 8.81 -0.31
N GLY A 59 -16.65 8.20 -0.72
CA GLY A 59 -15.50 7.89 0.14
C GLY A 59 -14.23 8.60 -0.32
N ALA A 60 -13.13 7.85 -0.39
CA ALA A 60 -11.85 8.37 -0.90
C ALA A 60 -12.02 9.01 -2.29
N GLU A 61 -11.55 10.25 -2.46
CA GLU A 61 -11.71 11.02 -3.70
C GLU A 61 -10.40 11.19 -4.49
N TRP A 62 -9.27 11.29 -3.77
CA TRP A 62 -7.97 11.61 -4.36
C TRP A 62 -6.97 10.45 -4.28
N ILE A 63 -6.10 10.38 -5.28
CA ILE A 63 -4.84 9.66 -5.21
C ILE A 63 -3.81 10.64 -4.62
N HIS A 64 -3.32 10.30 -3.42
CA HIS A 64 -2.22 11.01 -2.76
C HIS A 64 -0.88 10.43 -3.22
N GLY A 65 0.06 11.32 -3.58
CA GLY A 65 1.37 11.00 -4.13
C GLY A 65 1.35 10.56 -5.59
N THR A 66 2.30 11.07 -6.38
CA THR A 66 2.56 10.64 -7.77
C THR A 66 3.91 9.94 -7.93
N VAL A 67 4.64 9.75 -6.84
CA VAL A 67 5.91 9.02 -6.78
C VAL A 67 5.75 7.81 -5.86
N LYS A 68 6.10 6.61 -6.34
CA LYS A 68 5.96 5.32 -5.62
C LYS A 68 4.54 4.97 -5.17
N SER A 69 3.52 5.68 -5.66
CA SER A 69 2.10 5.41 -5.36
C SER A 69 1.57 4.31 -6.27
N ARG A 70 1.33 3.11 -5.72
CA ARG A 70 0.78 1.96 -6.49
C ARG A 70 -0.54 2.26 -7.19
N ILE A 71 -1.31 3.19 -6.66
CA ILE A 71 -2.61 3.59 -7.19
C ILE A 71 -2.41 4.49 -8.43
N PHE A 72 -1.49 5.46 -8.34
CA PHE A 72 -1.07 6.28 -9.48
C PHE A 72 -0.43 5.43 -10.58
N ASP A 73 0.52 4.56 -10.23
CA ASP A 73 1.20 3.64 -11.15
C ASP A 73 0.20 2.73 -11.88
N ALA A 74 -0.85 2.27 -11.19
CA ALA A 74 -1.91 1.46 -11.78
C ALA A 74 -2.68 2.24 -12.86
N ALA A 75 -3.03 3.52 -12.62
CA ALA A 75 -3.69 4.37 -13.59
C ALA A 75 -2.80 4.64 -14.83
N VAL A 76 -1.55 5.07 -14.59
CA VAL A 76 -0.57 5.37 -15.65
C VAL A 76 -0.31 4.14 -16.53
N LYS A 77 -0.03 2.99 -15.92
CA LYS A 77 0.27 1.74 -16.66
C LYS A 77 -0.86 1.26 -17.57
N HIS A 78 -2.12 1.60 -17.27
CA HIS A 78 -3.29 1.20 -18.07
C HIS A 78 -3.83 2.34 -18.96
N ASN A 79 -3.08 3.44 -19.06
CA ASN A 79 -3.43 4.66 -19.77
C ASN A 79 -4.82 5.16 -19.36
N VAL A 80 -5.05 5.30 -18.06
CA VAL A 80 -6.26 5.93 -17.50
C VAL A 80 -5.98 7.41 -17.24
N PRO A 81 -6.72 8.33 -17.87
CA PRO A 81 -6.63 9.75 -17.56
C PRO A 81 -6.94 10.02 -16.09
N ILE A 82 -5.99 10.69 -15.42
CA ILE A 82 -6.12 11.25 -14.08
C ILE A 82 -5.68 12.71 -14.13
N LEU A 83 -6.32 13.58 -13.36
CA LEU A 83 -6.13 15.03 -13.44
C LEU A 83 -5.72 15.59 -12.07
N PRO A 84 -4.77 16.54 -11.99
CA PRO A 84 -4.49 17.24 -10.75
C PRO A 84 -5.69 18.12 -10.37
N GLN A 85 -5.89 18.30 -9.06
CA GLN A 85 -6.87 19.20 -8.48
C GLN A 85 -6.17 20.16 -7.52
N ASP A 86 -6.14 21.45 -7.86
CA ASP A 86 -5.58 22.47 -6.98
C ASP A 86 -6.58 22.83 -5.89
N MET A 87 -6.14 22.81 -4.62
CA MET A 87 -6.98 23.00 -3.43
C MET A 87 -7.11 24.48 -3.07
N VAL A 88 -7.59 25.30 -4.03
CA VAL A 88 -7.74 26.75 -3.84
C VAL A 88 -9.12 27.10 -3.28
N PHE A 89 -9.14 27.76 -2.12
CA PHE A 89 -10.35 28.12 -1.39
C PHE A 89 -10.85 29.52 -1.74
N HIS A 90 -12.12 29.62 -2.14
CA HIS A 90 -12.87 30.87 -2.19
C HIS A 90 -13.58 31.07 -0.86
N ALA A 91 -12.96 31.84 0.03
CA ALA A 91 -13.42 32.07 1.39
C ALA A 91 -14.61 33.05 1.44
N LEU A 92 -15.75 32.56 1.91
CA LEU A 92 -17.00 33.32 2.02
C LEU A 92 -17.36 33.50 3.49
N GLN A 93 -17.77 34.70 3.87
CA GLN A 93 -18.27 34.98 5.21
C GLN A 93 -19.77 34.67 5.34
N SER A 94 -20.22 34.45 6.57
CA SER A 94 -21.60 34.05 6.89
C SER A 94 -22.69 35.07 6.55
N ASP A 95 -22.34 36.33 6.31
CA ASP A 95 -23.25 37.34 5.77
C ASP A 95 -23.26 37.38 4.23
N GLY A 96 -22.55 36.47 3.57
CA GLY A 96 -22.47 36.31 2.12
C GLY A 96 -21.48 37.23 1.41
N THR A 97 -20.60 37.93 2.13
CA THR A 97 -19.49 38.68 1.49
C THR A 97 -18.27 37.78 1.25
N GLN A 98 -17.47 38.11 0.24
CA GLN A 98 -16.19 37.45 0.00
C GLN A 98 -15.16 37.95 1.03
N ALA A 99 -14.38 37.03 1.61
CA ALA A 99 -13.21 37.36 2.42
C ALA A 99 -11.98 37.61 1.51
N ASP A 100 -10.85 38.00 2.08
CA ASP A 100 -9.59 38.03 1.34
C ASP A 100 -9.12 36.60 1.05
N HIS A 101 -9.50 36.08 -0.12
CA HIS A 101 -9.12 34.74 -0.56
C HIS A 101 -7.59 34.57 -0.63
N LYS A 102 -6.83 35.62 -0.96
CA LYS A 102 -5.37 35.50 -1.08
C LYS A 102 -4.73 35.30 0.30
N LEU A 103 -5.12 36.12 1.26
CA LEU A 103 -4.71 35.99 2.66
C LEU A 103 -5.11 34.62 3.24
N ILE A 104 -6.35 34.20 3.04
CA ILE A 104 -6.84 32.92 3.59
C ILE A 104 -6.07 31.72 2.98
N ASN A 105 -5.82 31.69 1.67
CA ASN A 105 -5.06 30.59 1.07
C ASN A 105 -3.60 30.59 1.54
N ASP A 106 -2.94 31.76 1.65
CA ASP A 106 -1.56 31.86 2.16
C ASP A 106 -1.43 31.35 3.61
N LEU A 107 -2.39 31.69 4.47
CA LEU A 107 -2.43 31.17 5.84
C LEU A 107 -2.78 29.68 5.92
N ILE A 108 -3.65 29.16 5.04
CA ILE A 108 -3.93 27.70 4.93
C ILE A 108 -2.69 26.95 4.45
N GLU A 109 -2.05 27.41 3.37
CA GLU A 109 -0.81 26.83 2.81
C GLU A 109 0.30 26.85 3.87
N PHE A 110 0.45 27.94 4.63
CA PHE A 110 1.37 27.97 5.76
C PHE A 110 0.99 26.94 6.84
N ALA A 111 -0.27 26.88 7.25
CA ALA A 111 -0.74 26.03 8.35
C ALA A 111 -0.70 24.53 8.03
N PHE A 112 -0.87 24.13 6.77
CA PHE A 112 -0.81 22.73 6.32
C PHE A 112 0.59 22.33 5.83
N GLU A 113 1.17 23.08 4.88
CA GLU A 113 2.35 22.63 4.13
C GLU A 113 3.67 23.14 4.73
N LYS A 114 3.66 24.35 5.34
CA LYS A 114 4.89 25.05 5.78
C LYS A 114 5.05 25.14 7.31
N VAL A 115 4.08 24.63 8.08
CA VAL A 115 4.04 24.74 9.54
C VAL A 115 5.28 24.12 10.21
N GLY A 116 5.83 23.07 9.60
CA GLY A 116 7.02 22.35 10.06
C GLY A 116 6.67 21.22 11.04
N LYS A 117 7.69 20.74 11.77
CA LYS A 117 7.53 19.67 12.77
C LYS A 117 7.60 20.26 14.19
N PRO A 118 6.81 19.75 15.15
CA PRO A 118 6.89 20.21 16.53
C PRO A 118 8.23 19.80 17.18
N PRO A 119 8.65 20.51 18.25
CA PRO A 119 9.70 20.04 19.15
C PRO A 119 9.40 18.62 19.69
N LYS A 120 10.45 17.83 19.94
CA LYS A 120 10.29 16.42 20.39
C LYS A 120 9.59 16.29 21.75
N ASP A 121 9.70 17.31 22.58
CA ASP A 121 9.11 17.46 23.91
C ASP A 121 7.71 18.10 23.89
N PHE A 122 7.20 18.50 22.73
CA PHE A 122 5.85 19.06 22.60
C PHE A 122 4.77 17.99 22.83
N THR A 123 3.91 18.21 23.83
CA THR A 123 2.84 17.29 24.27
C THR A 123 1.41 17.82 24.05
N GLY A 124 1.30 19.00 23.43
CA GLY A 124 0.05 19.62 23.04
C GLY A 124 -0.67 18.91 21.87
N GLY A 125 -1.81 19.47 21.49
CA GLY A 125 -2.55 19.03 20.30
C GLY A 125 -1.94 19.56 19.00
N LEU A 126 -2.30 18.97 17.85
CA LEU A 126 -1.91 19.51 16.54
C LEU A 126 -2.45 20.94 16.35
N GLY A 127 -3.69 21.22 16.78
CA GLY A 127 -4.28 22.55 16.74
C GLY A 127 -3.50 23.62 17.51
N GLU A 128 -3.06 23.30 18.73
CA GLU A 128 -2.20 24.16 19.56
C GLU A 128 -0.87 24.48 18.86
N PHE A 129 -0.22 23.46 18.25
CA PHE A 129 1.02 23.64 17.50
C PHE A 129 0.82 24.55 16.28
N ILE A 130 -0.19 24.26 15.44
CA ILE A 130 -0.54 25.07 14.26
C ILE A 130 -0.85 26.52 14.68
N THR A 131 -1.64 26.72 15.73
CA THR A 131 -2.03 28.05 16.23
C THR A 131 -0.80 28.88 16.61
N GLY A 132 0.14 28.31 17.37
CA GLY A 132 1.38 29.01 17.75
C GLY A 132 2.19 29.44 16.53
N ARG A 133 2.39 28.52 15.58
CA ARG A 133 3.18 28.73 14.35
C ARG A 133 2.52 29.74 13.39
N VAL A 134 1.21 29.68 13.21
CA VAL A 134 0.46 30.68 12.42
C VAL A 134 0.58 32.04 13.08
N MET A 135 0.47 32.15 14.41
CA MET A 135 0.63 33.44 15.09
C MET A 135 2.05 34.01 15.00
N GLU A 136 3.10 33.17 14.90
CA GLU A 136 4.46 33.62 14.54
C GLU A 136 4.50 34.20 13.12
N TYR A 137 3.93 33.47 12.15
CA TYR A 137 3.89 33.87 10.75
C TYR A 137 3.09 35.16 10.51
N VAL A 138 1.93 35.29 11.15
CA VAL A 138 1.07 36.49 11.11
C VAL A 138 1.79 37.70 11.71
N LYS A 139 2.51 37.56 12.84
CA LYS A 139 3.29 38.67 13.42
C LYS A 139 4.38 39.19 12.48
N GLN A 140 4.95 38.32 11.65
CA GLN A 140 6.03 38.67 10.72
C GLN A 140 5.51 39.26 9.41
N ASN A 141 4.47 38.66 8.81
CA ASN A 141 4.02 38.98 7.44
C ASN A 141 2.76 39.86 7.41
N TYR A 142 1.89 39.75 8.43
CA TYR A 142 0.61 40.45 8.51
C TYR A 142 0.38 41.08 9.90
N PRO A 143 1.29 41.95 10.39
CA PRO A 143 1.27 42.45 11.77
C PRO A 143 -0.02 43.20 12.15
N HIS A 144 -0.77 43.70 11.18
CA HIS A 144 -2.08 44.34 11.38
C HIS A 144 -3.16 43.36 11.90
N LEU A 145 -3.08 42.06 11.55
CA LEU A 145 -4.03 41.04 11.97
C LEU A 145 -3.80 40.54 13.40
N VAL A 146 -2.65 40.83 14.02
CA VAL A 146 -2.28 40.31 15.36
C VAL A 146 -3.30 40.70 16.44
N ASN A 147 -3.98 41.83 16.27
CA ASN A 147 -5.02 42.33 17.17
C ASN A 147 -6.45 42.13 16.63
N ASP A 148 -6.63 41.61 15.41
CA ASP A 148 -7.94 41.32 14.83
C ASP A 148 -8.48 39.99 15.38
N LYS A 149 -9.13 40.09 16.53
CA LYS A 149 -9.72 38.93 17.21
C LYS A 149 -10.87 38.28 16.42
N SER A 150 -11.59 39.03 15.58
CA SER A 150 -12.68 38.45 14.78
C SER A 150 -12.08 37.56 13.70
N PHE A 151 -11.18 38.12 12.88
CA PHE A 151 -10.52 37.39 11.81
C PHE A 151 -9.78 36.15 12.33
N LEU A 152 -9.00 36.27 13.41
CA LEU A 152 -8.27 35.13 13.97
C LEU A 152 -9.20 34.04 14.52
N THR A 153 -10.37 34.40 15.08
CA THR A 153 -11.37 33.42 15.54
C THR A 153 -12.02 32.71 14.35
N GLU A 154 -12.46 33.46 13.33
CA GLU A 154 -13.02 32.95 12.08
C GLU A 154 -12.04 31.99 11.37
N PHE A 155 -10.77 32.38 11.27
CA PHE A 155 -9.71 31.61 10.64
C PHE A 155 -9.37 30.33 11.40
N PHE A 156 -9.14 30.40 12.72
CA PHE A 156 -8.79 29.20 13.49
C PHE A 156 -9.97 28.23 13.65
N GLU A 157 -11.21 28.70 13.61
CA GLU A 157 -12.36 27.77 13.48
C GLU A 157 -12.38 27.07 12.12
N LEU A 158 -12.18 27.80 11.01
CA LEU A 158 -12.05 27.20 9.68
C LEU A 158 -10.91 26.16 9.66
N MET A 159 -9.76 26.47 10.26
CA MET A 159 -8.62 25.54 10.33
C MET A 159 -8.90 24.31 11.18
N ASN A 160 -9.56 24.45 12.34
CA ASN A 160 -10.00 23.31 13.14
C ASN A 160 -10.93 22.42 12.31
N LEU A 161 -11.93 23.00 11.65
CA LEU A 161 -12.84 22.27 10.78
C LEU A 161 -12.13 21.59 9.59
N TYR A 162 -11.17 22.25 8.94
CA TYR A 162 -10.43 21.71 7.81
C TYR A 162 -9.53 20.53 8.23
N ILE A 163 -8.76 20.68 9.31
CA ILE A 163 -7.98 19.58 9.91
C ILE A 163 -8.90 18.42 10.33
N ASN A 164 -10.05 18.70 10.95
CA ASN A 164 -11.02 17.65 11.32
C ASN A 164 -11.58 16.89 10.12
N ASN A 165 -11.71 17.53 8.95
CA ASN A 165 -12.13 16.83 7.74
C ASN A 165 -10.98 16.05 7.10
N HIS A 166 -9.74 16.56 7.18
CA HIS A 166 -8.55 15.83 6.72
C HIS A 166 -8.30 14.57 7.56
N GLU A 167 -8.23 14.70 8.89
CA GLU A 167 -7.91 13.63 9.85
C GLU A 167 -9.14 12.79 10.27
N SER A 168 -10.35 13.20 9.89
CA SER A 168 -11.64 12.65 10.37
C SER A 168 -11.91 12.79 11.89
N SER A 169 -11.18 13.69 12.58
CA SER A 169 -11.27 13.96 14.02
C SER A 169 -12.47 14.83 14.43
N ASN A 170 -12.71 14.91 15.75
CA ASN A 170 -13.72 15.80 16.37
C ASN A 170 -13.21 17.23 16.59
N ASP A 171 -11.98 17.33 17.11
CA ASP A 171 -11.24 18.56 17.32
C ASP A 171 -9.77 18.35 16.95
N TRP A 172 -9.15 19.34 16.33
CA TRP A 172 -7.73 19.31 15.93
C TRP A 172 -6.75 19.19 17.12
N ASN A 173 -7.20 19.37 18.37
CA ASN A 173 -6.39 19.11 19.56
C ASN A 173 -6.47 17.67 20.07
N ASP A 174 -7.38 16.83 19.56
CA ASP A 174 -7.36 15.38 19.81
C ASP A 174 -6.27 14.68 18.96
N VAL A 175 -5.90 15.30 17.83
CA VAL A 175 -4.87 14.84 16.91
C VAL A 175 -3.47 15.09 17.50
N SER A 176 -2.58 14.11 17.36
CA SER A 176 -1.18 14.22 17.76
C SER A 176 -0.41 15.12 16.80
N ALA A 177 0.26 16.15 17.33
CA ALA A 177 1.26 16.90 16.56
C ALA A 177 2.47 16.01 16.19
N GLN A 178 2.74 14.96 16.97
CA GLN A 178 3.80 13.98 16.73
C GLN A 178 3.21 12.73 16.04
N SER A 179 2.85 12.88 14.77
CA SER A 179 2.38 11.77 13.92
C SER A 179 3.56 11.02 13.29
N ARG A 180 3.37 9.72 12.98
CA ARG A 180 4.29 8.97 12.10
C ARG A 180 3.90 8.98 10.63
N TYR A 181 2.78 9.63 10.30
CA TYR A 181 2.33 9.76 8.93
C TYR A 181 3.41 10.45 8.08
N THR A 182 3.60 9.95 6.86
CA THR A 182 4.46 10.55 5.84
C THR A 182 3.69 10.58 4.53
N GLU A 183 3.59 11.75 3.91
CA GLU A 183 3.08 11.86 2.56
C GLU A 183 4.05 11.19 1.56
N LEU A 184 3.49 10.66 0.48
CA LEU A 184 4.25 10.19 -0.69
C LEU A 184 4.65 11.40 -1.55
N ASP A 185 5.83 11.41 -2.17
CA ASP A 185 6.27 12.57 -2.97
C ASP A 185 5.36 12.83 -4.20
N GLY A 186 5.35 14.07 -4.68
CA GLY A 186 4.61 14.51 -5.87
C GLY A 186 3.24 15.12 -5.56
N HIS A 187 2.31 15.09 -6.52
CA HIS A 187 1.00 15.74 -6.33
C HIS A 187 0.11 14.94 -5.36
N GLN A 188 -0.43 15.62 -4.34
CA GLN A 188 -1.30 15.00 -3.33
C GLN A 188 -2.76 14.87 -3.73
N HIS A 189 -3.22 15.57 -4.77
CA HIS A 189 -4.64 15.67 -5.11
C HIS A 189 -4.89 15.31 -6.57
N MET A 190 -4.62 14.05 -6.95
CA MET A 190 -4.94 13.55 -8.28
C MET A 190 -6.33 12.90 -8.30
N SER A 191 -7.21 13.35 -9.20
CA SER A 191 -8.56 12.82 -9.38
C SER A 191 -8.64 11.78 -10.50
N TRP A 192 -9.49 10.77 -10.29
CA TRP A 192 -9.94 9.83 -11.32
C TRP A 192 -10.91 10.44 -12.34
N HIS A 193 -11.31 11.71 -12.16
CA HIS A 193 -12.24 12.42 -13.01
C HIS A 193 -13.50 11.56 -13.28
N ARG A 194 -13.93 11.42 -14.54
CA ARG A 194 -15.13 10.65 -14.93
C ARG A 194 -15.00 9.12 -14.87
N HIS A 195 -13.81 8.58 -14.63
CA HIS A 195 -13.63 7.14 -14.42
C HIS A 195 -14.08 6.73 -13.01
N GLY A 196 -13.73 7.57 -12.04
CA GLY A 196 -13.92 7.32 -10.61
C GLY A 196 -12.96 6.27 -10.07
N TYR A 197 -12.82 6.28 -8.75
CA TYR A 197 -11.85 5.48 -8.00
C TYR A 197 -12.13 3.97 -8.11
N LYS A 198 -13.37 3.57 -8.42
CA LYS A 198 -13.72 2.17 -8.75
C LYS A 198 -12.80 1.56 -9.82
N THR A 199 -12.27 2.35 -10.76
CA THR A 199 -11.39 1.89 -11.83
C THR A 199 -10.06 1.33 -11.30
N PHE A 200 -9.60 1.73 -10.11
CA PHE A 200 -8.48 1.05 -9.44
C PHE A 200 -8.76 -0.45 -9.21
N PHE A 201 -9.97 -0.78 -8.74
CA PHE A 201 -10.38 -2.16 -8.47
C PHE A 201 -10.58 -2.95 -9.76
N GLU A 202 -11.18 -2.32 -10.77
CA GLU A 202 -11.33 -2.88 -12.12
C GLU A 202 -9.95 -3.25 -12.72
N ILE A 203 -8.94 -2.38 -12.56
CA ILE A 203 -7.56 -2.64 -12.99
C ILE A 203 -6.95 -3.80 -12.20
N MET A 204 -7.04 -3.75 -10.87
CA MET A 204 -6.38 -4.73 -10.00
C MET A 204 -6.93 -6.14 -10.21
N LEU A 205 -8.26 -6.26 -10.39
CA LEU A 205 -8.98 -7.50 -10.66
C LEU A 205 -8.93 -7.94 -12.13
N ASN A 206 -8.22 -7.21 -13.01
CA ASN A 206 -8.12 -7.51 -14.44
C ASN A 206 -9.50 -7.57 -15.14
N THR A 207 -10.41 -6.67 -14.78
CA THR A 207 -11.76 -6.51 -15.38
C THR A 207 -11.92 -5.18 -16.12
N TYR A 208 -11.04 -4.20 -15.89
CA TYR A 208 -11.00 -2.94 -16.64
C TYR A 208 -10.90 -3.19 -18.15
N LYS A 209 -11.64 -2.42 -18.95
CA LYS A 209 -11.78 -2.59 -20.41
C LYS A 209 -12.18 -4.02 -20.83
N ASN A 210 -13.11 -4.63 -20.08
CA ASN A 210 -13.64 -6.00 -20.30
C ASN A 210 -12.56 -7.09 -20.20
N GLY A 211 -11.57 -6.90 -19.31
CA GLY A 211 -10.60 -7.93 -18.99
C GLY A 211 -11.27 -9.19 -18.41
N PRO A 212 -10.67 -10.38 -18.56
CA PRO A 212 -11.28 -11.67 -18.23
C PRO A 212 -11.37 -11.98 -16.73
N GLY A 213 -11.01 -11.04 -15.85
CA GLY A 213 -10.86 -11.29 -14.42
C GLY A 213 -9.58 -12.06 -14.08
N LEU A 214 -9.59 -12.74 -12.94
CA LEU A 214 -8.49 -13.56 -12.45
C LEU A 214 -8.99 -14.98 -12.11
N PRO A 215 -8.59 -16.03 -12.86
CA PRO A 215 -9.24 -17.35 -12.78
C PRO A 215 -8.95 -18.16 -11.51
N ASN A 216 -8.02 -17.73 -10.66
CA ASN A 216 -7.74 -18.34 -9.35
C ASN A 216 -8.26 -17.48 -8.18
N LEU A 217 -9.12 -16.49 -8.46
CA LEU A 217 -9.72 -15.60 -7.47
C LEU A 217 -11.24 -15.78 -7.44
N ASP A 218 -11.72 -16.57 -6.48
CA ASP A 218 -13.15 -16.68 -6.23
C ASP A 218 -13.57 -15.50 -5.34
N ILE A 219 -14.62 -14.78 -5.74
CA ILE A 219 -15.16 -13.65 -4.97
C ILE A 219 -16.61 -13.94 -4.58
N LYS A 220 -16.91 -13.76 -3.30
CA LYS A 220 -18.27 -13.85 -2.75
C LYS A 220 -18.62 -12.52 -2.09
N LEU A 221 -19.58 -11.83 -2.71
CA LEU A 221 -20.23 -10.62 -2.18
C LEU A 221 -21.39 -11.02 -1.27
N ASN A 222 -21.95 -10.09 -0.50
CA ASN A 222 -23.02 -10.35 0.48
C ASN A 222 -22.69 -11.47 1.49
N THR A 223 -21.40 -11.72 1.74
CA THR A 223 -20.90 -12.85 2.54
C THR A 223 -20.18 -12.33 3.77
N GLU A 224 -20.97 -11.93 4.77
CA GLU A 224 -20.45 -11.44 6.04
C GLU A 224 -19.76 -12.55 6.84
N VAL A 225 -18.48 -12.39 7.17
CA VAL A 225 -17.75 -13.28 8.07
C VAL A 225 -18.18 -13.02 9.52
N SER A 226 -18.71 -14.05 10.18
CA SER A 226 -19.19 -14.00 11.56
C SER A 226 -18.13 -14.44 12.57
N GLN A 227 -17.28 -15.43 12.21
CA GLN A 227 -16.22 -15.93 13.09
C GLN A 227 -15.04 -16.56 12.32
N ILE A 228 -13.83 -16.35 12.82
CA ILE A 228 -12.57 -16.94 12.37
C ILE A 228 -12.03 -17.82 13.50
N VAL A 229 -12.09 -19.14 13.32
CA VAL A 229 -11.51 -20.13 14.23
C VAL A 229 -10.13 -20.52 13.73
N TRP A 230 -9.08 -20.28 14.52
CA TRP A 230 -7.69 -20.48 14.09
C TRP A 230 -6.91 -21.42 15.05
N PRO A 231 -6.13 -22.37 14.52
CA PRO A 231 -5.50 -23.42 15.33
C PRO A 231 -4.22 -22.91 15.99
N LYS A 232 -4.35 -22.37 17.21
CA LYS A 232 -3.20 -21.86 18.00
C LYS A 232 -2.16 -22.94 18.30
N ASP A 233 -2.57 -24.21 18.36
CA ASP A 233 -1.70 -25.37 18.52
C ASP A 233 -1.10 -25.90 17.21
N GLY A 234 -1.39 -25.27 16.07
CA GLY A 234 -0.95 -25.68 14.74
C GLY A 234 -1.70 -26.89 14.15
N ALA A 235 -2.74 -27.41 14.82
CA ALA A 235 -3.49 -28.56 14.34
C ALA A 235 -4.60 -28.16 13.34
N GLY A 236 -4.33 -28.35 12.05
CA GLY A 236 -5.31 -28.19 10.98
C GLY A 236 -5.40 -26.79 10.38
N ASP A 237 -6.59 -26.45 9.88
CA ASP A 237 -6.86 -25.26 9.06
C ASP A 237 -7.40 -24.09 9.88
N VAL A 238 -7.32 -22.87 9.33
CA VAL A 238 -8.18 -21.78 9.78
C VAL A 238 -9.56 -21.99 9.17
N LYS A 239 -10.60 -21.98 10.00
CA LYS A 239 -12.00 -22.10 9.60
C LYS A 239 -12.67 -20.74 9.68
N VAL A 240 -13.24 -20.29 8.57
CA VAL A 240 -13.99 -19.03 8.47
C VAL A 240 -15.47 -19.37 8.32
N SER A 241 -16.29 -18.90 9.26
CA SER A 241 -17.74 -19.07 9.26
C SER A 241 -18.42 -17.75 8.90
N CYS A 242 -19.50 -17.82 8.12
CA CYS A 242 -20.23 -16.65 7.64
C CYS A 242 -21.64 -16.57 8.25
N ALA A 243 -22.28 -15.41 8.16
CA ALA A 243 -23.61 -15.14 8.73
C ALA A 243 -24.73 -15.93 8.04
N ASP A 244 -24.54 -16.30 6.76
CA ASP A 244 -25.44 -17.18 5.99
C ASP A 244 -25.31 -18.67 6.35
N GLY A 245 -24.44 -19.02 7.31
CA GLY A 245 -24.13 -20.40 7.69
C GLY A 245 -23.08 -21.08 6.79
N SER A 246 -22.61 -20.43 5.73
CA SER A 246 -21.52 -20.98 4.91
C SER A 246 -20.20 -21.00 5.69
N THR A 247 -19.29 -21.89 5.27
CA THR A 247 -18.03 -22.16 5.97
C THR A 247 -16.93 -22.50 4.97
N TYR A 248 -15.75 -21.95 5.18
CA TYR A 248 -14.58 -22.13 4.34
C TYR A 248 -13.34 -22.46 5.19
N THR A 249 -12.39 -23.22 4.65
CA THR A 249 -11.11 -23.49 5.30
C THR A 249 -9.92 -23.18 4.39
N ALA A 250 -8.82 -22.73 5.00
CA ALA A 250 -7.54 -22.48 4.34
C ALA A 250 -6.38 -22.55 5.33
N ASN A 251 -5.16 -22.60 4.82
CA ASN A 251 -3.95 -22.53 5.66
C ASN A 251 -3.84 -21.18 6.38
N HIS A 252 -4.18 -20.10 5.68
CA HIS A 252 -4.03 -18.72 6.15
C HIS A 252 -5.27 -17.88 5.86
N VAL A 253 -5.53 -16.89 6.72
CA VAL A 253 -6.53 -15.83 6.50
C VAL A 253 -5.84 -14.47 6.57
N ILE A 254 -6.13 -13.57 5.62
CA ILE A 254 -5.77 -12.15 5.72
C ILE A 254 -7.05 -11.37 6.01
N VAL A 255 -7.10 -10.71 7.17
CA VAL A 255 -8.23 -9.89 7.61
C VAL A 255 -7.97 -8.44 7.23
N THR A 256 -8.91 -7.84 6.49
CA THR A 256 -8.84 -6.44 6.04
C THR A 256 -10.10 -5.63 6.38
N VAL A 257 -10.86 -6.06 7.37
CA VAL A 257 -11.97 -5.28 7.94
C VAL A 257 -11.46 -3.98 8.56
N SER A 258 -12.30 -2.94 8.65
CA SER A 258 -11.87 -1.65 9.20
C SER A 258 -11.51 -1.73 10.69
N LEU A 259 -10.74 -0.76 11.18
CA LEU A 259 -10.50 -0.61 12.62
C LEU A 259 -11.79 -0.44 13.42
N GLY A 260 -12.82 0.21 12.85
CA GLY A 260 -14.13 0.34 13.49
C GLY A 260 -14.84 -1.01 13.66
N VAL A 261 -14.78 -1.87 12.64
CA VAL A 261 -15.31 -3.26 12.73
C VAL A 261 -14.50 -4.09 13.72
N LEU A 262 -13.18 -3.89 13.80
CA LEU A 262 -12.37 -4.53 14.83
C LEU A 262 -12.80 -4.08 16.23
N LYS A 263 -12.94 -2.77 16.50
CA LYS A 263 -13.43 -2.25 17.80
C LYS A 263 -14.80 -2.85 18.19
N ASP A 264 -15.73 -2.90 17.24
CA ASP A 264 -17.10 -3.42 17.45
C ASP A 264 -17.11 -4.95 17.70
N ARG A 265 -16.26 -5.72 16.99
CA ARG A 265 -16.44 -7.18 16.86
C ARG A 265 -15.24 -8.06 17.23
N HIS A 266 -14.10 -7.53 17.66
CA HIS A 266 -12.90 -8.35 17.94
C HIS A 266 -13.13 -9.48 18.95
N LYS A 267 -14.04 -9.27 19.91
CA LYS A 267 -14.40 -10.24 20.96
C LYS A 267 -15.14 -11.47 20.43
N THR A 268 -15.84 -11.36 19.30
CA THR A 268 -16.66 -12.44 18.72
C THR A 268 -16.07 -12.99 17.42
N LEU A 269 -15.35 -12.15 16.66
CA LEU A 269 -14.80 -12.45 15.35
C LEU A 269 -13.63 -13.46 15.40
N PHE A 270 -12.92 -13.58 16.52
CA PHE A 270 -11.75 -14.45 16.65
C PHE A 270 -11.89 -15.51 17.74
N ASN A 271 -11.61 -16.77 17.41
CA ASN A 271 -11.57 -17.89 18.35
C ASN A 271 -10.30 -18.75 18.12
N PRO A 272 -9.38 -18.88 19.10
CA PRO A 272 -9.35 -18.17 20.38
C PRO A 272 -9.21 -16.64 20.19
N GLY A 273 -9.53 -15.89 21.24
CA GLY A 273 -9.48 -14.42 21.23
C GLY A 273 -8.09 -13.84 20.99
N LEU A 274 -8.06 -12.54 20.69
CA LEU A 274 -6.83 -11.81 20.35
C LEU A 274 -5.87 -11.64 21.55
N PRO A 275 -4.55 -11.52 21.32
CA PRO A 275 -3.59 -11.13 22.36
C PRO A 275 -3.86 -9.73 22.92
N GLN A 276 -3.56 -9.52 24.22
CA GLN A 276 -3.89 -8.29 24.94
C GLN A 276 -3.28 -7.02 24.30
N GLU A 277 -2.06 -7.09 23.76
CA GLU A 277 -1.43 -5.93 23.10
C GLU A 277 -2.11 -5.54 21.79
N LYS A 278 -2.67 -6.51 21.05
CA LYS A 278 -3.51 -6.24 19.88
C LYS A 278 -4.87 -5.67 20.28
N ILE A 279 -5.46 -6.13 21.39
CA ILE A 279 -6.69 -5.55 21.94
C ILE A 279 -6.45 -4.09 22.34
N LYS A 280 -5.41 -3.79 23.15
CA LYS A 280 -5.03 -2.41 23.50
C LYS A 280 -4.85 -1.52 22.27
N ALA A 281 -4.22 -2.04 21.22
CA ALA A 281 -4.03 -1.30 19.98
C ALA A 281 -5.36 -1.04 19.23
N ILE A 282 -6.26 -2.03 19.17
CA ILE A 282 -7.61 -1.85 18.61
C ILE A 282 -8.39 -0.79 19.39
N GLU A 283 -8.32 -0.77 20.72
CA GLU A 283 -9.04 0.19 21.54
C GLU A 283 -8.41 1.61 21.50
N ASN A 284 -7.08 1.73 21.54
CA ASN A 284 -6.39 3.02 21.70
C ASN A 284 -6.13 3.78 20.38
N THR A 285 -5.98 3.10 19.23
CA THR A 285 -5.91 3.79 17.93
C THR A 285 -7.29 4.36 17.58
N SER A 286 -7.37 5.63 17.15
CA SER A 286 -8.64 6.24 16.76
C SER A 286 -9.10 5.78 15.38
N ILE A 287 -10.42 5.74 15.19
CA ILE A 287 -11.06 5.78 13.88
C ILE A 287 -12.11 6.91 13.93
N GLY A 288 -11.97 7.85 13.00
CA GLY A 288 -12.85 9.00 12.89
C GLY A 288 -14.01 8.79 11.93
N VAL A 289 -14.75 9.86 11.67
CA VAL A 289 -15.85 9.89 10.69
C VAL A 289 -15.72 11.18 9.89
N MET A 290 -15.89 11.06 8.57
CA MET A 290 -15.85 12.13 7.59
C MET A 290 -16.91 11.75 6.56
N ASP A 291 -17.94 12.58 6.44
CA ASP A 291 -19.10 12.36 5.58
C ASP A 291 -19.31 13.49 4.57
N LYS A 292 -19.92 13.12 3.45
CA LYS A 292 -20.26 13.98 2.33
C LYS A 292 -21.76 14.10 2.19
N ILE A 293 -22.23 15.32 1.94
CA ILE A 293 -23.58 15.59 1.46
C ILE A 293 -23.43 16.15 0.05
N ILE A 294 -23.76 15.35 -0.96
CA ILE A 294 -23.52 15.66 -2.37
C ILE A 294 -24.86 16.00 -3.02
N PHE A 295 -25.03 17.25 -3.43
CA PHE A 295 -26.19 17.68 -4.21
C PHE A 295 -25.97 17.51 -5.70
N LYS A 296 -27.04 17.17 -6.42
CA LYS A 296 -27.13 17.26 -7.88
C LYS A 296 -28.05 18.42 -8.26
N PHE A 297 -27.64 19.21 -9.24
CA PHE A 297 -28.45 20.25 -9.85
C PHE A 297 -28.75 19.91 -11.30
N GLU A 298 -29.66 20.65 -11.93
CA GLU A 298 -29.89 20.55 -13.38
C GLU A 298 -28.66 21.07 -14.12
N GLU A 299 -28.30 22.33 -13.88
CA GLU A 299 -27.10 23.00 -14.41
C GLU A 299 -26.20 23.54 -13.27
N PRO A 300 -24.88 23.68 -13.48
CA PRO A 300 -23.98 24.30 -12.51
C PRO A 300 -24.19 25.82 -12.44
N TRP A 301 -24.39 26.33 -11.23
CA TRP A 301 -24.76 27.72 -10.95
C TRP A 301 -23.66 28.52 -10.21
N TRP A 302 -22.59 27.86 -9.78
CA TRP A 302 -21.45 28.47 -9.08
C TRP A 302 -20.36 28.98 -10.06
N PRO A 303 -19.44 29.87 -9.62
CA PRO A 303 -18.38 30.40 -10.47
C PRO A 303 -17.43 29.32 -11.02
N LYS A 304 -17.17 29.33 -12.33
CA LYS A 304 -16.49 28.25 -13.07
C LYS A 304 -15.01 28.02 -12.72
N GLN A 305 -14.35 28.97 -12.06
CA GLN A 305 -12.92 28.89 -11.69
C GLN A 305 -12.72 28.40 -10.25
N CYS A 306 -13.80 28.22 -9.50
CA CYS A 306 -13.76 27.91 -8.07
C CYS A 306 -14.00 26.42 -7.85
N LEU A 307 -13.02 25.74 -7.24
CA LEU A 307 -13.16 24.31 -6.90
C LEU A 307 -13.63 24.10 -5.46
N PHE A 308 -13.24 24.97 -4.52
CA PHE A 308 -13.66 24.97 -3.13
C PHE A 308 -14.19 26.33 -2.68
N PHE A 309 -15.26 26.32 -1.88
CA PHE A 309 -15.85 27.47 -1.21
C PHE A 309 -15.76 27.24 0.30
N ALA A 310 -14.89 27.97 1.01
CA ALA A 310 -14.75 27.85 2.46
C ALA A 310 -15.76 28.75 3.19
N PHE A 311 -16.29 28.28 4.32
CA PHE A 311 -17.34 28.97 5.08
C PHE A 311 -16.78 29.55 6.39
N LEU A 312 -16.54 30.86 6.42
CA LEU A 312 -16.08 31.60 7.60
C LEU A 312 -17.28 32.15 8.37
N TRP A 313 -17.48 31.60 9.57
CA TRP A 313 -18.59 32.00 10.44
C TRP A 313 -18.23 33.20 11.30
N LYS A 314 -18.83 34.37 11.03
CA LYS A 314 -18.74 35.53 11.94
C LYS A 314 -19.28 35.12 13.32
N PRO A 315 -18.62 35.48 14.43
CA PRO A 315 -19.01 35.02 15.77
C PRO A 315 -20.49 35.30 16.09
N GLU A 316 -20.99 36.49 15.77
CA GLU A 316 -22.35 36.92 16.10
C GLU A 316 -23.41 36.19 15.27
N ASP A 317 -23.06 35.78 14.05
CA ASP A 317 -23.93 34.98 13.18
C ASP A 317 -24.00 33.53 13.63
N LYS A 318 -22.89 33.00 14.15
CA LYS A 318 -22.80 31.64 14.68
C LYS A 318 -23.56 31.50 15.99
N GLU A 319 -23.48 32.48 16.88
CA GLU A 319 -24.26 32.53 18.13
C GLU A 319 -25.78 32.57 17.90
N ARG A 320 -26.23 33.07 16.74
CA ARG A 320 -27.65 33.09 16.35
C ARG A 320 -28.16 31.75 15.80
N VAL A 321 -27.30 30.76 15.55
CA VAL A 321 -27.72 29.44 15.06
C VAL A 321 -28.42 28.68 16.20
N PRO A 322 -29.65 28.17 15.99
CA PRO A 322 -30.34 27.35 16.99
C PRO A 322 -29.50 26.14 17.41
N LYS A 323 -29.60 25.70 18.67
CA LYS A 323 -28.76 24.63 19.22
C LYS A 323 -28.97 23.30 18.48
N GLU A 324 -30.19 23.04 18.05
CA GLU A 324 -30.61 21.91 17.21
C GLU A 324 -30.00 21.95 15.79
N ASP A 325 -29.60 23.13 15.31
CA ASP A 325 -28.99 23.35 13.99
C ASP A 325 -27.47 23.59 14.05
N TYR A 326 -26.84 23.52 15.23
CA TYR A 326 -25.41 23.77 15.44
C TYR A 326 -24.52 22.94 14.48
N TRP A 327 -24.96 21.75 14.10
CA TRP A 327 -24.28 20.89 13.12
C TRP A 327 -24.01 21.60 11.78
N THR A 328 -24.86 22.56 11.36
CA THR A 328 -24.66 23.35 10.13
C THR A 328 -23.42 24.24 10.18
N THR A 329 -22.97 24.65 11.37
CA THR A 329 -21.73 25.42 11.54
C THR A 329 -20.48 24.54 11.51
N ARG A 330 -20.64 23.22 11.34
CA ARG A 330 -19.57 22.22 11.24
C ARG A 330 -19.44 21.63 9.84
N ILE A 331 -20.14 22.21 8.86
CA ILE A 331 -19.85 22.06 7.44
C ILE A 331 -18.86 23.16 7.06
N PHE A 332 -17.64 22.79 6.68
CA PHE A 332 -16.53 23.74 6.52
C PHE A 332 -16.44 24.35 5.13
N ALA A 333 -16.89 23.61 4.12
CA ALA A 333 -16.80 24.00 2.73
C ALA A 333 -17.85 23.31 1.85
N ALA A 334 -18.06 23.91 0.67
CA ALA A 334 -18.60 23.25 -0.52
C ALA A 334 -17.49 23.05 -1.56
N SER A 335 -17.54 21.99 -2.36
CA SER A 335 -16.63 21.79 -3.50
C SER A 335 -17.27 21.11 -4.69
N ASN A 336 -16.72 21.33 -5.88
CA ASN A 336 -17.14 20.68 -7.11
C ASN A 336 -16.33 19.38 -7.34
N PRO A 337 -16.94 18.19 -7.27
CA PRO A 337 -16.23 16.93 -7.51
C PRO A 337 -15.89 16.79 -9.00
N MET A 338 -14.61 16.60 -9.34
CA MET A 338 -14.15 16.61 -10.74
C MET A 338 -14.83 15.58 -11.65
N GLY A 339 -15.42 14.52 -11.12
CA GLY A 339 -16.14 13.50 -11.89
C GLY A 339 -17.53 13.91 -12.40
N SER A 340 -18.13 15.00 -11.90
CA SER A 340 -19.50 15.42 -12.25
C SER A 340 -19.66 16.94 -12.21
N ARG A 341 -19.98 17.57 -13.35
CA ARG A 341 -20.00 19.04 -13.50
C ARG A 341 -21.13 19.75 -12.78
N ASN A 342 -22.26 19.08 -12.56
CA ASN A 342 -23.47 19.61 -11.92
C ASN A 342 -23.73 18.99 -10.53
N ALA A 343 -22.67 18.52 -9.87
CA ALA A 343 -22.72 18.10 -8.48
C ALA A 343 -21.96 19.09 -7.57
N LEU A 344 -22.35 19.18 -6.30
CA LEU A 344 -21.65 19.98 -5.29
C LEU A 344 -21.61 19.22 -3.97
N THR A 345 -20.41 18.99 -3.44
CA THR A 345 -20.14 18.25 -2.21
C THR A 345 -19.99 19.20 -1.02
N LEU A 346 -20.76 18.98 0.03
CA LEU A 346 -20.56 19.58 1.35
C LEU A 346 -19.82 18.60 2.26
N TRP A 347 -18.90 19.12 3.08
CA TRP A 347 -17.94 18.33 3.85
C TRP A 347 -18.11 18.52 5.35
N THR A 348 -18.17 17.43 6.11
CA THR A 348 -18.26 17.44 7.57
C THR A 348 -17.65 16.19 8.19
N SER A 349 -17.33 16.24 9.49
CA SER A 349 -16.61 15.17 10.19
C SER A 349 -16.98 15.06 11.68
N GLY A 350 -16.39 14.07 12.34
CA GLY A 350 -16.54 13.83 13.77
C GLY A 350 -17.94 13.36 14.17
N ASP A 351 -18.34 13.66 15.41
CA ASP A 351 -19.64 13.30 15.98
C ASP A 351 -20.81 14.02 15.30
N VAL A 352 -20.55 15.15 14.61
CA VAL A 352 -21.55 15.80 13.76
C VAL A 352 -21.85 14.98 12.52
N ALA A 353 -20.83 14.40 11.86
CA ALA A 353 -21.05 13.45 10.77
C ALA A 353 -21.92 12.27 11.23
N LYS A 354 -21.55 11.62 12.36
CA LYS A 354 -22.34 10.53 12.98
C LYS A 354 -23.80 10.92 13.25
N MET A 355 -24.03 12.13 13.77
CA MET A 355 -25.38 12.66 13.98
C MET A 355 -26.12 12.82 12.65
N LEU A 356 -25.47 13.41 11.64
CA LEU A 356 -26.05 13.67 10.32
C LEU A 356 -26.50 12.42 9.59
N GLU A 357 -25.84 11.27 9.78
CA GLU A 357 -26.29 9.97 9.23
C GLU A 357 -27.71 9.62 9.69
N THR A 358 -28.10 10.02 10.91
CA THR A 358 -29.39 9.68 11.54
C THR A 358 -30.52 10.68 11.24
N LEU A 359 -30.20 11.88 10.75
CA LEU A 359 -31.19 12.93 10.54
C LEU A 359 -32.12 12.64 9.34
N PRO A 360 -33.38 13.13 9.35
CA PRO A 360 -34.26 13.05 8.19
C PRO A 360 -33.68 13.74 6.94
N GLU A 361 -33.77 13.08 5.79
CA GLU A 361 -33.17 13.56 4.53
C GLU A 361 -33.68 14.95 4.13
N ASN A 362 -34.98 15.21 4.30
CA ASN A 362 -35.61 16.50 4.02
C ASN A 362 -35.19 17.63 4.97
N LEU A 363 -34.76 17.31 6.20
CA LEU A 363 -34.18 18.28 7.13
C LEU A 363 -32.76 18.64 6.68
N VAL A 364 -31.93 17.64 6.41
CA VAL A 364 -30.55 17.82 5.93
C VAL A 364 -30.53 18.59 4.62
N LYS A 365 -31.34 18.19 3.62
CA LYS A 365 -31.46 18.93 2.35
C LYS A 365 -31.78 20.41 2.59
N ARG A 366 -32.83 20.73 3.35
CA ARG A 366 -33.23 22.13 3.57
C ARG A 366 -32.12 22.94 4.27
N LYS A 367 -31.60 22.45 5.40
CA LYS A 367 -30.60 23.17 6.19
C LYS A 367 -29.27 23.37 5.44
N CYS A 368 -28.87 22.40 4.63
CA CYS A 368 -27.70 22.54 3.77
C CYS A 368 -27.94 23.53 2.59
N MET A 369 -29.16 23.59 2.04
CA MET A 369 -29.51 24.62 1.05
C MET A 369 -29.63 26.02 1.67
N ASP A 370 -30.11 26.13 2.90
CA ASP A 370 -30.15 27.38 3.67
C ASP A 370 -28.72 27.87 3.97
N LEU A 371 -27.81 26.96 4.33
CA LEU A 371 -26.38 27.24 4.49
C LEU A 371 -25.75 27.76 3.18
N LEU A 372 -25.97 27.07 2.06
CA LEU A 372 -25.49 27.52 0.74
C LEU A 372 -26.03 28.91 0.40
N ARG A 373 -27.31 29.19 0.66
CA ARG A 373 -27.93 30.52 0.45
C ARG A 373 -27.33 31.59 1.35
N LYS A 374 -27.03 31.27 2.61
CA LYS A 374 -26.40 32.18 3.58
C LYS A 374 -25.01 32.64 3.11
N PHE A 375 -24.17 31.72 2.62
CA PHE A 375 -22.79 32.02 2.20
C PHE A 375 -22.67 32.47 0.73
N MET A 376 -23.47 31.92 -0.19
CA MET A 376 -23.30 32.12 -1.65
C MET A 376 -24.43 32.93 -2.31
N GLY A 377 -25.55 33.18 -1.61
CA GLY A 377 -26.75 33.79 -2.18
C GLY A 377 -26.62 35.27 -2.61
N LYS A 378 -25.60 35.98 -2.13
CA LYS A 378 -25.22 37.32 -2.63
C LYS A 378 -24.40 37.27 -3.93
N ILE A 379 -23.83 36.12 -4.26
CA ILE A 379 -22.90 35.94 -5.39
C ILE A 379 -23.63 35.28 -6.58
N CYS A 380 -24.58 34.39 -6.31
CA CYS A 380 -25.28 33.61 -7.32
C CYS A 380 -26.70 33.23 -6.87
N VAL A 381 -27.60 33.03 -7.84
CA VAL A 381 -28.95 32.50 -7.59
C VAL A 381 -28.86 30.99 -7.46
N ILE A 382 -29.30 30.46 -6.32
CA ILE A 382 -29.14 29.04 -5.97
C ILE A 382 -30.46 28.27 -6.19
N PRO A 383 -30.57 27.45 -7.25
CA PRO A 383 -31.74 26.62 -7.50
C PRO A 383 -31.87 25.49 -6.47
N GLU A 384 -33.05 24.84 -6.43
CA GLU A 384 -33.22 23.62 -5.65
C GLU A 384 -32.48 22.43 -6.30
N PRO A 385 -31.87 21.53 -5.52
CA PRO A 385 -31.19 20.36 -6.05
C PRO A 385 -32.20 19.27 -6.46
N THR A 386 -31.93 18.66 -7.61
CA THR A 386 -32.69 17.56 -8.24
C THR A 386 -32.29 16.18 -7.72
N GLY A 387 -31.36 16.11 -6.77
CA GLY A 387 -31.02 14.91 -6.00
C GLY A 387 -30.03 15.23 -4.89
N MET A 388 -29.93 14.32 -3.91
CA MET A 388 -28.93 14.38 -2.85
C MET A 388 -28.41 12.95 -2.58
N ILE A 389 -27.12 12.84 -2.29
CA ILE A 389 -26.50 11.67 -1.66
C ILE A 389 -25.96 12.12 -0.31
N ARG A 390 -26.07 11.27 0.72
CA ARG A 390 -25.40 11.42 2.01
C ARG A 390 -24.64 10.13 2.30
N SER A 391 -23.34 10.20 2.55
CA SER A 391 -22.59 9.03 3.01
C SER A 391 -22.96 8.68 4.45
N THR A 392 -22.78 7.40 4.82
CA THR A 392 -23.14 6.89 6.15
C THR A 392 -22.07 5.89 6.64
N TRP A 393 -20.86 6.38 6.89
CA TRP A 393 -19.70 5.52 7.15
C TRP A 393 -19.67 4.90 8.55
N TYR A 394 -20.29 5.53 9.55
CA TYR A 394 -20.36 5.07 10.94
C TYR A 394 -21.50 4.07 11.19
N THR A 395 -22.71 4.37 10.70
CA THR A 395 -23.88 3.49 10.88
C THR A 395 -23.76 2.21 10.04
N ASN A 396 -23.04 2.25 8.91
CA ASN A 396 -22.70 1.05 8.14
C ASN A 396 -21.91 0.04 9.00
N PRO A 397 -22.46 -1.17 9.24
CA PRO A 397 -21.86 -2.16 10.14
C PRO A 397 -20.56 -2.78 9.60
N PHE A 398 -20.25 -2.58 8.31
CA PHE A 398 -19.05 -3.10 7.65
C PHE A 398 -17.91 -2.09 7.57
N THR A 399 -18.13 -0.85 8.02
CA THR A 399 -17.09 0.21 8.06
C THR A 399 -16.94 0.85 9.44
N ARG A 400 -18.04 1.15 10.16
CA ARG A 400 -17.99 1.70 11.54
C ARG A 400 -17.06 2.93 11.69
N GLY A 401 -17.00 3.77 10.67
CA GLY A 401 -16.16 4.96 10.59
C GLY A 401 -15.44 5.11 9.25
N SER A 402 -14.84 6.28 9.04
CA SER A 402 -14.16 6.64 7.80
C SER A 402 -12.71 6.14 7.80
N TYR A 403 -11.80 6.64 8.64
CA TYR A 403 -10.42 6.14 8.67
C TYR A 403 -9.68 6.41 9.99
N SER A 404 -8.54 5.75 10.19
CA SER A 404 -7.78 5.90 11.44
C SER A 404 -6.99 7.20 11.46
N TYR A 405 -6.67 7.72 12.64
CA TYR A 405 -5.75 8.85 12.82
C TYR A 405 -4.94 8.68 14.11
N ASP A 406 -3.79 9.36 14.21
CA ASP A 406 -2.94 9.34 15.40
C ASP A 406 -3.47 10.38 16.41
N ASN A 407 -4.16 9.90 17.45
CA ASN A 407 -4.61 10.74 18.57
C ASN A 407 -3.48 11.00 19.58
N ARG A 408 -3.71 11.87 20.57
CA ARG A 408 -2.75 12.14 21.66
C ARG A 408 -2.36 10.91 22.50
N LEU A 409 -3.16 9.84 22.55
CA LEU A 409 -2.81 8.58 23.22
C LEU A 409 -1.72 7.78 22.46
N THR A 410 -1.46 8.10 21.18
CA THR A 410 -0.39 7.48 20.38
C THR A 410 0.98 7.68 21.01
N LEU A 411 1.23 8.82 21.67
CA LEU A 411 2.47 9.07 22.42
C LEU A 411 2.68 8.07 23.58
N GLN A 412 1.60 7.64 24.21
CA GLN A 412 1.61 6.63 25.28
C GLN A 412 1.59 5.19 24.74
N ASN A 413 1.17 5.01 23.48
CA ASN A 413 0.99 3.72 22.82
C ASN A 413 1.75 3.66 21.48
N PRO A 414 3.07 3.96 21.43
CA PRO A 414 3.81 4.15 20.18
C PRO A 414 3.84 2.90 19.28
N ASN A 415 3.57 1.71 19.80
CA ASN A 415 3.58 0.46 19.05
C ASN A 415 2.19 -0.01 18.61
N ALA A 416 1.14 0.80 18.80
CA ALA A 416 -0.24 0.39 18.49
C ALA A 416 -0.41 -0.10 17.03
N ARG A 417 0.04 0.66 16.03
CA ARG A 417 -0.05 0.24 14.62
C ARG A 417 0.78 -1.00 14.30
N THR A 418 1.92 -1.18 14.98
CA THR A 418 2.73 -2.41 14.91
C THR A 418 1.93 -3.62 15.43
N HIS A 419 1.35 -3.51 16.63
CA HIS A 419 0.51 -4.55 17.23
C HIS A 419 -0.78 -4.80 16.42
N LEU A 420 -1.33 -3.80 15.72
CA LEU A 420 -2.43 -4.01 14.75
C LEU A 420 -1.97 -4.86 13.57
N ALA A 421 -0.81 -4.57 12.99
CA ALA A 421 -0.25 -5.28 11.84
C ALA A 421 0.28 -6.70 12.15
N GLU A 422 0.60 -7.01 13.41
CA GLU A 422 1.17 -8.30 13.80
C GLU A 422 0.24 -9.49 13.50
N PRO A 423 0.73 -10.56 12.83
CA PRO A 423 -0.08 -11.74 12.58
C PRO A 423 -0.25 -12.60 13.84
N LEU A 424 -1.41 -13.25 13.98
CA LEU A 424 -1.58 -14.34 14.95
C LEU A 424 -0.82 -15.57 14.45
N ARG A 425 0.04 -16.11 15.30
CA ARG A 425 0.89 -17.27 15.00
C ARG A 425 0.48 -18.47 15.84
N ASP A 426 0.60 -19.65 15.27
CA ASP A 426 0.49 -20.90 16.02
C ASP A 426 1.76 -21.19 16.85
N LYS A 427 1.74 -22.28 17.61
CA LYS A 427 2.86 -22.71 18.48
C LYS A 427 4.18 -22.97 17.72
N PHE A 428 4.14 -23.12 16.40
CA PHE A 428 5.33 -23.29 15.56
C PHE A 428 5.80 -21.97 14.92
N GLY A 429 5.17 -20.85 15.27
CA GLY A 429 5.46 -19.53 14.71
C GLY A 429 4.85 -19.30 13.32
N CYS A 430 4.06 -20.22 12.79
CA CYS A 430 3.42 -20.05 11.48
C CYS A 430 2.29 -19.02 11.58
N ALA A 431 2.29 -18.01 10.70
CA ALA A 431 1.24 -16.99 10.67
C ALA A 431 -0.08 -17.61 10.16
N ARG A 432 -1.11 -17.68 11.01
CA ARG A 432 -2.43 -18.25 10.66
C ARG A 432 -3.43 -17.16 10.29
N VAL A 433 -3.43 -16.04 11.02
CA VAL A 433 -4.29 -14.88 10.75
C VAL A 433 -3.42 -13.63 10.61
N LEU A 434 -3.51 -12.95 9.48
CA LEU A 434 -2.70 -11.78 9.12
C LEU A 434 -3.61 -10.55 9.06
N PHE A 435 -3.07 -9.34 9.25
CA PHE A 435 -3.85 -8.10 9.29
C PHE A 435 -3.30 -7.07 8.29
N ALA A 436 -4.18 -6.58 7.42
CA ALA A 436 -3.90 -5.51 6.45
C ALA A 436 -5.05 -4.48 6.43
N GLY A 437 -4.85 -3.34 5.77
CA GLY A 437 -5.76 -2.19 5.83
C GLY A 437 -5.03 -0.95 6.35
N GLU A 438 -5.54 0.26 6.05
CA GLU A 438 -4.85 1.53 6.34
C GLU A 438 -4.41 1.66 7.81
N ALA A 439 -5.23 1.24 8.77
CA ALA A 439 -4.88 1.32 10.19
C ALA A 439 -3.66 0.46 10.59
N THR A 440 -3.27 -0.51 9.76
CA THR A 440 -2.11 -1.39 9.96
C THR A 440 -0.85 -0.91 9.23
N ASP A 441 -0.92 0.15 8.43
CA ASP A 441 0.29 0.76 7.89
C ASP A 441 0.95 1.65 8.95
N LEU A 442 2.29 1.74 8.93
CA LEU A 442 3.05 2.45 9.96
C LEU A 442 3.26 3.93 9.64
N THR A 443 3.20 4.30 8.36
CA THR A 443 3.49 5.67 7.89
C THR A 443 2.48 6.18 6.86
N HIS A 444 1.68 5.31 6.24
CA HIS A 444 0.68 5.66 5.22
C HIS A 444 -0.75 5.29 5.65
N PHE A 445 -1.03 5.32 6.95
CA PHE A 445 -2.39 5.14 7.46
C PHE A 445 -3.32 6.26 7.00
N SER A 446 -4.62 6.15 7.29
CA SER A 446 -5.69 7.00 6.72
C SER A 446 -5.95 6.77 5.22
N ALA A 447 -4.91 6.48 4.43
CA ALA A 447 -4.94 6.54 2.98
C ALA A 447 -5.19 5.20 2.25
N ALA A 448 -5.76 5.30 1.05
CA ALA A 448 -5.96 4.15 0.16
C ALA A 448 -4.64 3.49 -0.27
N HIS A 449 -3.56 4.26 -0.44
CA HIS A 449 -2.26 3.70 -0.85
C HIS A 449 -1.63 2.86 0.27
N GLY A 450 -1.66 3.28 1.54
CA GLY A 450 -1.19 2.45 2.66
C GLY A 450 -2.08 1.23 2.93
N ALA A 451 -3.38 1.30 2.59
CA ALA A 451 -4.20 0.10 2.51
C ALA A 451 -3.67 -0.88 1.44
N CYS A 452 -3.29 -0.40 0.25
CA CYS A 452 -2.65 -1.25 -0.77
C CYS A 452 -1.29 -1.82 -0.29
N ASP A 453 -0.43 -1.01 0.30
CA ASP A 453 0.89 -1.43 0.77
C ASP A 453 0.82 -2.46 1.91
N SER A 454 -0.07 -2.26 2.89
CA SER A 454 -0.34 -3.28 3.91
C SER A 454 -0.92 -4.58 3.33
N GLY A 455 -1.77 -4.51 2.30
CA GLY A 455 -2.25 -5.68 1.56
C GLY A 455 -1.12 -6.45 0.85
N TYR A 456 -0.23 -5.72 0.17
CA TYR A 456 0.97 -6.29 -0.45
C TYR A 456 1.93 -6.91 0.58
N ARG A 457 2.15 -6.22 1.71
CA ARG A 457 2.99 -6.66 2.83
C ARG A 457 2.57 -8.04 3.35
N GLU A 458 1.28 -8.24 3.64
CA GLU A 458 0.80 -9.52 4.17
C GLU A 458 0.75 -10.63 3.11
N ALA A 459 0.49 -10.30 1.84
CA ALA A 459 0.64 -11.26 0.74
C ALA A 459 2.09 -11.74 0.62
N MET A 460 3.06 -10.81 0.60
CA MET A 460 4.49 -11.15 0.56
C MET A 460 4.96 -11.92 1.79
N ARG A 461 4.36 -11.68 2.98
CA ARG A 461 4.63 -12.47 4.19
C ARG A 461 4.30 -13.96 4.01
N LEU A 462 3.24 -14.28 3.25
CA LEU A 462 2.83 -15.68 2.96
C LEU A 462 3.63 -16.32 1.83
N LEU A 463 4.01 -15.55 0.80
CA LEU A 463 4.85 -16.04 -0.30
C LEU A 463 6.29 -16.31 0.17
N GLY A 464 6.79 -15.46 1.07
CA GLY A 464 8.15 -15.52 1.62
C GLY A 464 9.21 -15.10 0.61
N ASN A 465 10.42 -14.81 1.12
CA ASN A 465 11.56 -14.38 0.31
C ASN A 465 12.26 -15.57 -0.41
N LYS A 466 11.50 -16.42 -1.10
CA LYS A 466 12.02 -17.57 -1.87
C LYS A 466 12.51 -17.15 -3.25
N TYR A 467 13.60 -16.39 -3.28
CA TYR A 467 14.37 -16.18 -4.51
C TYR A 467 14.94 -17.51 -5.00
N SER A 468 14.71 -17.84 -6.27
CA SER A 468 15.28 -19.01 -6.93
C SER A 468 16.18 -18.53 -8.05
N ILE A 469 17.51 -18.58 -7.88
CA ILE A 469 18.41 -18.22 -8.98
C ILE A 469 18.42 -19.38 -9.98
N VAL A 470 17.93 -19.14 -11.20
CA VAL A 470 18.00 -20.10 -12.31
C VAL A 470 19.09 -19.63 -13.26
N VAL A 471 20.33 -20.06 -13.00
CA VAL A 471 21.42 -19.87 -13.97
C VAL A 471 21.19 -20.85 -15.11
N SER A 472 20.64 -20.38 -16.23
CA SER A 472 20.75 -21.12 -17.48
C SER A 472 22.21 -21.12 -17.92
N GLY A 473 22.74 -22.27 -18.33
CA GLY A 473 24.06 -22.36 -18.96
C GLY A 473 24.21 -21.43 -20.17
N THR A 474 25.44 -21.27 -20.64
CA THR A 474 25.84 -20.24 -21.62
C THR A 474 24.83 -20.03 -22.75
N CYS A 475 24.65 -18.76 -23.16
CA CYS A 475 23.63 -18.31 -24.10
C CYS A 475 23.56 -19.14 -25.40
N ASN A 476 24.69 -19.74 -25.79
CA ASN A 476 24.84 -20.68 -26.90
C ASN A 476 23.85 -21.86 -26.87
N ASP A 477 23.55 -22.46 -25.72
CA ASP A 477 22.69 -23.65 -25.65
C ASP A 477 21.20 -23.30 -25.73
N TYR A 478 20.81 -22.12 -25.20
CA TYR A 478 19.47 -21.56 -25.42
C TYR A 478 19.25 -21.21 -26.90
N LEU A 479 20.24 -20.62 -27.58
CA LEU A 479 20.18 -20.30 -29.01
C LEU A 479 20.15 -21.56 -29.90
N LYS A 480 20.85 -22.64 -29.52
CA LYS A 480 20.72 -23.96 -30.19
C LYS A 480 19.32 -24.55 -30.03
N SER A 481 18.70 -24.42 -28.85
CA SER A 481 17.35 -24.98 -28.61
C SER A 481 16.26 -24.34 -29.48
N ARG A 482 16.40 -23.06 -29.83
CA ARG A 482 15.48 -22.34 -30.74
C ARG A 482 15.73 -22.58 -32.24
N ARG A 483 16.80 -23.28 -32.63
CA ARG A 483 17.10 -23.59 -34.05
C ARG A 483 16.46 -24.89 -34.56
N LYS A 484 15.81 -25.68 -33.70
CA LYS A 484 14.91 -26.75 -34.15
C LYS A 484 13.50 -26.17 -34.29
N GLY A 485 12.90 -26.40 -35.47
CA GLY A 485 11.59 -25.88 -35.84
C GLY A 485 10.42 -26.43 -34.98
N PRO A 486 9.17 -26.07 -35.30
CA PRO A 486 8.02 -26.35 -34.45
C PRO A 486 7.87 -27.86 -34.20
N ILE A 487 7.82 -28.25 -32.93
CA ILE A 487 7.52 -29.62 -32.53
C ILE A 487 6.02 -29.83 -32.73
N SER A 488 5.65 -30.27 -33.94
CA SER A 488 4.41 -31.00 -34.17
C SER A 488 4.43 -32.29 -33.36
N ALA A 489 3.42 -32.53 -32.53
CA ALA A 489 3.33 -33.76 -31.76
C ALA A 489 3.03 -34.98 -32.65
N PRO A 490 3.83 -36.06 -32.61
CA PRO A 490 3.39 -37.41 -32.96
C PRO A 490 2.85 -38.06 -31.68
N ILE A 491 1.55 -38.36 -31.56
CA ILE A 491 0.89 -39.51 -32.20
C ILE A 491 1.75 -40.78 -32.07
N VAL A 492 1.36 -41.64 -31.14
CA VAL A 492 1.84 -43.01 -31.02
C VAL A 492 1.42 -43.79 -32.27
N ASN A 493 2.36 -44.48 -32.92
CA ASN A 493 2.03 -45.61 -33.76
C ASN A 493 3.15 -46.66 -33.80
N SER A 494 2.73 -47.92 -33.78
CA SER A 494 3.56 -49.13 -33.75
C SER A 494 4.14 -49.50 -35.12
N GLY A 495 5.36 -50.06 -35.16
CA GLY A 495 5.91 -50.65 -36.40
C GLY A 495 7.26 -51.37 -36.20
N ASN A 496 7.35 -52.62 -36.65
CA ASN A 496 8.52 -53.50 -36.51
C ASN A 496 9.63 -53.28 -37.56
N LYS A 497 10.87 -53.68 -37.20
CA LYS A 497 11.96 -54.38 -37.97
C LYS A 497 13.35 -53.85 -37.58
N THR A 498 14.23 -54.59 -36.90
CA THR A 498 15.24 -55.58 -37.43
C THR A 498 16.16 -54.96 -38.50
N THR A 499 17.51 -55.00 -38.43
CA THR A 499 18.42 -56.14 -38.16
C THR A 499 19.86 -55.73 -37.73
N ASP A 500 20.51 -56.59 -36.93
CA ASP A 500 21.94 -57.03 -36.90
C ASP A 500 23.17 -56.08 -36.78
N GLY A 501 24.18 -56.51 -35.98
CA GLY A 501 25.49 -55.80 -35.85
C GLY A 501 26.42 -56.25 -34.69
N VAL A 502 26.87 -57.50 -34.67
CA VAL A 502 27.60 -58.21 -33.59
C VAL A 502 28.99 -57.63 -33.16
N THR A 503 29.10 -57.22 -31.88
CA THR A 503 30.00 -57.72 -30.80
C THR A 503 31.53 -57.92 -30.98
N ARG A 504 32.36 -57.35 -30.06
CA ARG A 504 33.34 -58.10 -29.23
C ARG A 504 33.94 -57.34 -28.03
N VAL A 505 34.45 -58.11 -27.06
CA VAL A 505 34.87 -57.76 -25.68
C VAL A 505 36.23 -58.40 -25.39
N ASN A 506 37.02 -57.81 -24.47
CA ASN A 506 38.06 -58.46 -23.63
C ASN A 506 38.12 -57.65 -22.31
N SER A 507 37.87 -58.19 -21.10
CA SER A 507 38.74 -59.03 -20.23
C SER A 507 40.12 -58.41 -19.97
N SER A 508 40.66 -58.25 -18.75
CA SER A 508 40.30 -58.60 -17.35
C SER A 508 41.14 -57.68 -16.41
N THR A 509 40.96 -57.47 -15.09
CA THR A 509 40.88 -58.43 -13.95
C THR A 509 40.75 -57.64 -12.61
N LYS A 510 40.37 -58.36 -11.52
CA LYS A 510 40.57 -58.06 -10.07
C LYS A 510 39.68 -57.03 -9.36
N VAL A 511 38.82 -57.58 -8.49
CA VAL A 511 38.21 -56.94 -7.32
C VAL A 511 39.21 -56.88 -6.16
N THR A 512 39.24 -55.76 -5.43
CA THR A 512 39.67 -55.75 -4.02
C THR A 512 38.71 -54.89 -3.20
N VAL A 513 38.02 -55.49 -2.24
CA VAL A 513 37.25 -54.77 -1.22
C VAL A 513 38.16 -54.50 -0.01
N LYS A 514 38.20 -53.26 0.47
CA LYS A 514 38.58 -52.95 1.85
C LYS A 514 37.56 -52.00 2.46
N SER A 515 36.73 -52.53 3.34
CA SER A 515 35.89 -51.74 4.23
C SER A 515 36.69 -51.28 5.45
N ILE A 516 36.47 -50.05 5.91
CA ILE A 516 36.54 -49.76 7.34
C ILE A 516 35.18 -49.18 7.76
N LYS A 517 34.48 -49.94 8.61
CA LYS A 517 33.32 -49.46 9.37
C LYS A 517 33.80 -48.90 10.71
N LYS A 518 33.18 -47.82 11.18
CA LYS A 518 32.74 -47.61 12.58
C LYS A 518 31.76 -46.42 12.55
N ASN A 519 30.46 -46.71 12.64
CA ASN A 519 29.70 -46.78 13.89
C ASN A 519 29.39 -45.39 14.48
N LEU A 520 28.15 -44.95 14.31
CA LEU A 520 27.30 -44.49 15.42
C LEU A 520 25.82 -44.62 15.02
N ARG A 521 25.00 -45.11 15.95
CA ARG A 521 23.54 -45.16 15.83
C ARG A 521 22.95 -43.86 16.39
N ALA A 522 21.83 -43.44 15.80
CA ALA A 522 20.73 -42.68 16.40
C ALA A 522 21.06 -41.49 17.33
N ARG A 523 20.58 -40.31 16.92
CA ARG A 523 19.73 -39.48 17.81
C ARG A 523 18.82 -38.55 17.00
N ALA A 524 17.65 -38.27 17.56
CA ALA A 524 16.85 -37.12 17.17
C ALA A 524 17.49 -35.83 17.70
N GLU A 525 16.96 -34.68 17.28
CA GLU A 525 17.36 -33.34 17.71
C GLU A 525 18.76 -32.88 17.24
N THR A 526 18.76 -31.92 16.31
CA THR A 526 19.46 -30.64 16.53
C THR A 526 18.91 -29.57 15.58
N THR A 527 18.22 -28.59 16.17
CA THR A 527 18.26 -27.16 15.83
C THR A 527 18.65 -26.75 14.40
N LEU A 528 17.68 -26.18 13.67
CA LEU A 528 17.95 -25.07 12.74
C LEU A 528 18.42 -23.87 13.56
N SER A 529 19.73 -23.78 13.81
CA SER A 529 20.34 -22.70 14.57
C SER A 529 20.40 -21.42 13.74
N THR A 530 19.59 -20.43 14.10
CA THR A 530 19.91 -19.02 13.86
C THR A 530 21.04 -18.60 14.79
N LEU A 531 22.28 -18.53 14.29
CA LEU A 531 23.42 -17.96 15.01
C LEU A 531 24.37 -17.24 14.03
N TYR A 532 24.54 -15.93 14.29
CA TYR A 532 25.48 -14.95 13.72
C TYR A 532 25.33 -14.66 12.21
N ASP A 533 25.22 -13.42 11.73
CA ASP A 533 25.89 -12.14 12.06
C ASP A 533 27.32 -12.05 11.52
N ILE A 534 27.71 -10.84 11.10
CA ILE A 534 28.86 -10.55 10.25
C ILE A 534 30.14 -10.55 11.09
N GLU A 535 31.07 -11.50 10.86
CA GLU A 535 32.53 -11.20 10.85
C GLU A 535 33.45 -12.40 10.49
N THR A 536 34.64 -12.04 9.98
CA THR A 536 35.90 -12.82 9.88
C THR A 536 35.94 -14.20 9.20
N ALA A 537 36.60 -14.26 8.02
CA ALA A 537 37.76 -15.13 7.74
C ALA A 537 38.19 -14.99 6.26
N TYR A 538 39.47 -14.70 5.98
CA TYR A 538 40.07 -14.88 4.65
C TYR A 538 41.54 -15.28 4.72
N ASP A 539 41.93 -16.16 3.80
CA ASP A 539 43.28 -16.64 3.56
C ASP A 539 43.85 -15.97 2.29
N TYR A 540 45.17 -15.78 2.23
CA TYR A 540 45.85 -14.99 1.20
C TYR A 540 46.32 -15.86 0.02
N HIS A 541 45.52 -15.97 -1.04
CA HIS A 541 45.96 -16.60 -2.30
C HIS A 541 45.75 -15.72 -3.54
N VAL A 542 46.84 -15.50 -4.27
CA VAL A 542 46.87 -14.87 -5.60
C VAL A 542 46.35 -15.87 -6.64
N CYS A 543 45.48 -15.44 -7.56
CA CYS A 543 44.98 -16.32 -8.61
C CYS A 543 46.11 -16.73 -9.57
N PRO A 544 46.41 -18.04 -9.75
CA PRO A 544 47.60 -18.51 -10.46
C PRO A 544 47.44 -18.54 -12.00
N LEU A 545 46.36 -17.98 -12.57
CA LEU A 545 45.96 -18.23 -13.96
C LEU A 545 46.10 -17.06 -14.94
N SER A 546 46.61 -15.89 -14.50
CA SER A 546 46.98 -14.75 -15.37
C SER A 546 45.99 -14.43 -16.50
N CYS A 547 44.68 -14.41 -16.19
CA CYS A 547 43.64 -14.34 -17.21
C CYS A 547 43.60 -12.95 -17.88
N PRO A 548 43.51 -12.86 -19.22
CA PRO A 548 43.34 -11.59 -19.92
C PRO A 548 41.97 -10.97 -19.62
N ASN A 549 41.84 -9.66 -19.86
CA ASN A 549 40.63 -8.85 -19.59
C ASN A 549 39.46 -9.13 -20.56
N THR A 550 39.08 -10.39 -20.76
CA THR A 550 37.87 -10.79 -21.51
C THR A 550 36.65 -10.80 -20.60
N TYR A 551 35.66 -10.00 -20.96
CA TYR A 551 34.34 -9.96 -20.33
C TYR A 551 33.36 -10.81 -21.14
N ASP A 552 32.92 -11.95 -20.59
CA ASP A 552 31.85 -12.73 -21.22
C ASP A 552 30.45 -12.19 -20.82
N PRO A 553 29.52 -12.00 -21.78
CA PRO A 553 28.15 -11.61 -21.49
C PRO A 553 27.34 -12.80 -20.96
N VAL A 554 27.01 -12.77 -19.67
CA VAL A 554 26.15 -13.74 -19.00
C VAL A 554 24.73 -13.19 -18.91
N CYS A 555 23.75 -13.93 -19.44
CA CYS A 555 22.33 -13.64 -19.23
C CYS A 555 21.88 -14.31 -17.92
N VAL A 556 21.54 -13.51 -16.93
CA VAL A 556 21.07 -14.01 -15.62
C VAL A 556 19.56 -13.88 -15.54
N ALA A 557 18.88 -15.01 -15.34
CA ALA A 557 17.44 -15.07 -15.11
C ALA A 557 17.16 -15.32 -13.61
N VAL A 558 16.86 -14.25 -12.88
CA VAL A 558 16.43 -14.36 -11.48
C VAL A 558 14.93 -14.68 -11.49
N ASN A 559 14.58 -15.90 -11.09
CA ASN A 559 13.20 -16.28 -10.82
C ASN A 559 12.86 -15.75 -9.42
N ARG A 560 11.94 -14.77 -9.35
CA ARG A 560 11.45 -14.16 -8.10
C ARG A 560 10.51 -15.10 -7.31
N GLY A 561 10.49 -16.38 -7.69
CA GLY A 561 9.38 -17.27 -7.48
C GLY A 561 8.25 -16.97 -8.46
N HIS A 562 7.20 -17.81 -8.43
CA HIS A 562 5.85 -17.36 -8.79
C HIS A 562 5.65 -16.88 -10.25
N GLY A 563 6.48 -17.36 -11.18
CA GLY A 563 6.36 -17.07 -12.62
C GLY A 563 6.89 -15.70 -13.07
N LEU A 564 7.42 -14.89 -12.14
CA LEU A 564 8.01 -13.59 -12.44
C LEU A 564 9.53 -13.71 -12.58
N TYR A 565 10.03 -13.42 -13.79
CA TYR A 565 11.45 -13.47 -14.13
C TYR A 565 12.00 -12.07 -14.34
N PHE A 566 13.10 -11.75 -13.66
CA PHE A 566 13.94 -10.62 -14.03
C PHE A 566 15.11 -11.14 -14.87
N LYS A 567 15.30 -10.58 -16.07
CA LYS A 567 16.45 -10.86 -16.93
C LYS A 567 17.32 -9.63 -17.02
N PHE A 568 18.61 -9.81 -16.80
CA PHE A 568 19.62 -8.80 -17.11
C PHE A 568 20.82 -9.45 -17.79
N TYR A 569 21.53 -8.65 -18.56
CA TYR A 569 22.80 -9.02 -19.18
C TYR A 569 23.91 -8.37 -18.36
N THR A 570 24.88 -9.16 -17.94
CA THR A 570 26.06 -8.65 -17.22
C THR A 570 27.34 -9.18 -17.84
N PHE A 571 28.38 -8.37 -17.79
CA PHE A 571 29.71 -8.71 -18.26
C PHE A 571 30.55 -9.15 -17.07
N VAL A 572 31.09 -10.39 -17.10
CA VAL A 572 31.89 -10.92 -15.98
C VAL A 572 33.36 -10.94 -16.37
N ASN A 573 34.19 -10.17 -15.65
CA ASN A 573 35.64 -10.39 -15.59
C ASN A 573 35.95 -11.07 -14.24
N HIS A 574 36.63 -12.21 -14.30
CA HIS A 574 36.97 -13.05 -13.16
C HIS A 574 37.87 -12.34 -12.10
N CYS A 575 38.58 -11.27 -12.47
CA CYS A 575 39.56 -10.60 -11.59
C CYS A 575 39.11 -9.26 -10.95
N ALA A 576 37.96 -8.69 -11.32
CA ALA A 576 37.63 -7.29 -10.96
C ALA A 576 36.65 -7.12 -9.78
N GLY A 577 36.10 -8.22 -9.23
CA GLY A 577 35.04 -8.18 -8.22
C GLY A 577 35.49 -7.97 -6.77
N ASP A 578 36.80 -7.90 -6.49
CA ASP A 578 37.35 -7.97 -5.13
C ASP A 578 38.23 -6.75 -4.72
N LEU A 579 38.50 -5.80 -5.64
CA LEU A 579 39.43 -4.70 -5.38
C LEU A 579 38.86 -3.50 -4.61
N TYR A 580 37.53 -3.35 -4.52
CA TYR A 580 36.93 -2.08 -4.06
C TYR A 580 36.94 -1.86 -2.54
N TYR A 581 37.08 -2.91 -1.72
CA TYR A 581 36.98 -2.82 -0.25
C TYR A 581 38.32 -2.71 0.50
N CYS A 582 39.45 -2.80 -0.21
CA CYS A 582 40.79 -2.87 0.40
C CYS A 582 41.31 -1.53 0.98
N LYS A 583 40.61 -0.40 0.74
CA LYS A 583 41.18 0.95 0.92
C LYS A 583 40.98 1.59 2.32
N HIS A 584 40.30 0.93 3.26
CA HIS A 584 39.87 1.53 4.53
C HIS A 584 40.09 0.63 5.77
N TRP A 585 41.23 -0.07 5.84
CA TRP A 585 41.44 -1.20 6.77
C TRP A 585 41.99 -0.86 8.17
N GLN A 586 42.14 0.41 8.55
CA GLN A 586 43.01 0.80 9.68
C GLN A 586 42.44 0.69 11.10
N GLU A 587 41.20 0.21 11.31
CA GLU A 587 40.53 0.41 12.61
C GLU A 587 40.48 -0.78 13.60
N PHE A 588 40.55 -2.07 13.19
CA PHE A 588 40.33 -3.21 14.15
C PHE A 588 41.19 -4.48 13.89
N SER A 589 41.41 -5.29 14.95
CA SER A 589 42.39 -6.39 15.04
C SER A 589 41.79 -7.78 15.42
N PRO A 590 42.42 -8.92 15.05
CA PRO A 590 42.02 -10.33 15.35
C PRO A 590 42.60 -10.85 16.70
N PRO A 591 42.55 -12.15 17.14
CA PRO A 591 42.21 -13.47 16.51
C PRO A 591 41.25 -14.35 17.41
N PRO A 592 41.21 -15.73 17.49
CA PRO A 592 41.86 -16.83 16.72
C PRO A 592 41.05 -18.12 16.37
N ASP A 593 41.60 -18.89 15.42
CA ASP A 593 41.78 -20.37 15.27
C ASP A 593 40.70 -21.49 15.23
N GLU A 594 41.06 -22.47 14.36
CA GLU A 594 40.72 -23.90 14.23
C GLU A 594 39.42 -24.42 13.54
N GLY A 595 39.60 -25.24 12.48
CA GLY A 595 38.68 -26.35 12.14
C GLY A 595 38.33 -26.58 10.66
N GLU A 596 39.07 -27.45 9.95
CA GLU A 596 38.85 -27.82 8.52
C GLU A 596 37.44 -28.33 8.16
N LEU A 597 36.97 -28.04 6.92
CA LEU A 597 36.71 -29.06 5.88
C LEU A 597 36.32 -28.46 4.51
N VAL A 598 37.26 -28.50 3.54
CA VAL A 598 37.01 -28.12 2.13
C VAL A 598 37.36 -29.28 1.19
N LYS A 599 36.39 -29.69 0.34
CA LYS A 599 36.49 -30.45 -0.94
C LYS A 599 35.08 -30.92 -1.36
N SER A 600 34.64 -30.95 -2.61
CA SER A 600 35.03 -30.24 -3.84
C SER A 600 33.90 -30.44 -4.88
N SER A 601 33.62 -29.43 -5.73
CA SER A 601 32.70 -29.56 -6.87
C SER A 601 33.47 -29.24 -8.16
N PRO A 602 33.27 -29.98 -9.28
CA PRO A 602 33.99 -29.73 -10.54
C PRO A 602 33.52 -28.47 -11.29
N LEU A 603 32.55 -27.72 -10.75
CA LEU A 603 32.21 -26.37 -11.20
C LEU A 603 32.25 -25.42 -9.98
N SER A 604 33.39 -24.76 -9.81
CA SER A 604 33.73 -23.91 -8.67
C SER A 604 33.09 -22.51 -8.73
N TRP A 605 31.76 -22.44 -8.80
CA TRP A 605 31.02 -21.19 -8.60
C TRP A 605 30.86 -20.95 -7.10
N SER A 606 31.72 -20.11 -6.53
CA SER A 606 31.77 -19.87 -5.09
C SER A 606 30.54 -19.11 -4.58
N TYR A 607 30.09 -19.48 -3.39
CA TYR A 607 28.89 -18.98 -2.71
C TYR A 607 28.87 -17.44 -2.55
N CYS A 608 30.06 -16.82 -2.46
CA CYS A 608 30.25 -15.37 -2.43
C CYS A 608 29.65 -14.63 -3.63
N ALA A 609 29.73 -15.20 -4.84
CA ALA A 609 29.20 -14.56 -6.04
C ALA A 609 27.67 -14.39 -5.93
N ALA A 610 26.95 -15.44 -5.51
CA ALA A 610 25.50 -15.41 -5.35
C ALA A 610 25.04 -14.35 -4.33
N ASN A 611 25.73 -14.20 -3.21
CA ASN A 611 25.43 -13.17 -2.22
C ASN A 611 25.69 -11.74 -2.74
N LYS A 612 26.81 -11.51 -3.45
CA LYS A 612 27.09 -10.22 -4.12
C LYS A 612 25.98 -9.87 -5.13
N TYR A 613 25.49 -10.84 -5.92
CA TYR A 613 24.38 -10.62 -6.84
C TYR A 613 23.02 -10.40 -6.17
N ILE A 614 22.75 -10.98 -5.00
CA ILE A 614 21.53 -10.68 -4.21
C ILE A 614 21.57 -9.24 -3.69
N GLN A 615 22.74 -8.76 -3.23
CA GLN A 615 22.91 -7.35 -2.86
C GLN A 615 22.76 -6.42 -4.07
N TYR A 616 23.36 -6.76 -5.22
CA TYR A 616 23.21 -5.97 -6.44
C TYR A 616 21.77 -5.93 -6.95
N ALA A 617 21.03 -7.06 -6.89
CA ALA A 617 19.62 -7.13 -7.24
C ALA A 617 18.74 -6.29 -6.28
N ARG A 618 19.03 -6.30 -4.97
CA ARG A 618 18.37 -5.42 -3.99
C ARG A 618 18.68 -3.94 -4.22
N PHE A 619 19.94 -3.61 -4.50
CA PHE A 619 20.35 -2.24 -4.82
C PHE A 619 19.68 -1.74 -6.10
N SER A 620 19.61 -2.60 -7.12
CA SER A 620 18.86 -2.38 -8.36
C SER A 620 17.36 -2.24 -8.12
N GLU A 621 16.78 -2.96 -7.15
CA GLU A 621 15.35 -2.86 -6.82
C GLU A 621 15.00 -1.55 -6.09
N VAL A 622 15.95 -0.96 -5.35
CA VAL A 622 15.82 0.39 -4.79
C VAL A 622 15.96 1.46 -5.90
N THR A 623 16.94 1.33 -6.79
CA THR A 623 17.23 2.36 -7.82
C THR A 623 16.35 2.28 -9.08
N SER A 624 15.87 1.10 -9.49
CA SER A 624 14.96 0.93 -10.64
C SER A 624 13.52 1.37 -10.38
N SER A 625 13.21 1.88 -9.17
CA SER A 625 12.04 2.73 -8.94
C SER A 625 12.14 4.09 -9.67
N MET A 626 13.33 4.43 -10.18
CA MET A 626 13.56 5.50 -11.16
C MET A 626 13.69 4.84 -12.55
N GLY A 627 12.91 5.30 -13.53
CA GLY A 627 12.79 4.68 -14.87
C GLY A 627 13.99 4.90 -15.81
N TYR A 628 15.23 4.79 -15.31
CA TYR A 628 16.45 5.13 -16.04
C TYR A 628 17.46 3.98 -15.99
N TYR A 629 17.88 3.52 -17.17
CA TYR A 629 18.99 2.57 -17.31
C TYR A 629 20.33 3.31 -17.15
N GLY A 630 20.92 3.23 -15.95
CA GLY A 630 22.25 3.77 -15.67
C GLY A 630 23.32 2.68 -15.59
N TRP A 631 24.34 2.76 -16.43
CA TRP A 631 25.58 1.99 -16.27
C TRP A 631 26.61 2.83 -15.51
N LEU A 632 27.27 2.24 -14.51
CA LEU A 632 28.45 2.82 -13.87
C LEU A 632 29.71 2.18 -14.46
N ALA A 633 30.48 2.97 -15.21
CA ALA A 633 31.88 2.71 -15.55
C ALA A 633 32.74 3.86 -15.00
N GLY A 634 33.96 3.56 -14.59
CA GLY A 634 34.79 4.47 -13.79
C GLY A 634 35.39 5.68 -14.52
N ASP A 635 35.76 6.67 -13.71
CA ASP A 635 36.79 7.71 -13.90
C ASP A 635 36.77 8.65 -15.12
N HIS A 636 35.79 8.55 -16.02
CA HIS A 636 35.59 9.56 -17.08
C HIS A 636 34.26 10.31 -16.93
N LYS A 637 34.37 11.56 -16.45
CA LYS A 637 33.27 12.53 -16.40
C LYS A 637 32.86 12.95 -17.82
N TYR A 638 31.95 12.23 -18.48
CA TYR A 638 30.91 12.75 -19.40
C TYR A 638 29.96 11.61 -19.76
N SER A 639 28.69 11.70 -19.34
CA SER A 639 27.64 10.76 -19.75
C SER A 639 26.94 11.27 -21.02
N HIS A 640 27.23 10.63 -22.16
CA HIS A 640 26.47 10.84 -23.40
C HIS A 640 25.47 9.69 -23.58
N ILE A 641 24.18 10.03 -23.73
CA ILE A 641 23.10 9.06 -24.01
C ILE A 641 22.99 8.94 -25.52
N MET A 642 23.17 7.74 -26.07
CA MET A 642 23.08 7.51 -27.51
C MET A 642 21.63 7.63 -28.01
N GLU A 643 21.44 8.51 -28.98
CA GLU A 643 20.17 8.72 -29.68
C GLU A 643 19.81 7.50 -30.56
N PRO A 644 18.52 7.30 -30.91
CA PRO A 644 18.08 6.12 -31.67
C PRO A 644 18.79 5.89 -33.01
N HIS A 645 19.31 6.95 -33.63
CA HIS A 645 20.01 6.90 -34.92
C HIS A 645 21.47 6.45 -34.82
N GLU A 646 22.06 6.45 -33.62
CA GLU A 646 23.45 6.06 -33.38
C GLU A 646 23.60 4.55 -33.08
N ARG A 647 22.46 3.84 -32.94
CA ARG A 647 22.41 2.43 -32.58
C ARG A 647 22.71 1.52 -33.77
N ILE A 648 23.83 0.81 -33.73
CA ILE A 648 24.17 -0.20 -34.74
C ILE A 648 23.26 -1.43 -34.59
N LYS A 649 22.65 -1.89 -35.69
CA LYS A 649 21.84 -3.12 -35.72
C LYS A 649 22.66 -4.33 -35.29
N GLY A 650 22.31 -4.93 -34.15
CA GLY A 650 22.85 -6.22 -33.70
C GLY A 650 23.02 -6.35 -32.18
N TYR A 651 23.13 -5.22 -31.47
CA TYR A 651 23.15 -5.17 -30.01
C TYR A 651 21.84 -4.54 -29.52
N GLY A 652 21.18 -5.21 -28.57
CA GLY A 652 19.88 -4.83 -28.00
C GLY A 652 19.85 -5.03 -26.49
#